data_AF-F8N7V1-F1
#
_entry.id   AF-F8N7V1-F1
#
_cell.length_a   1.000
_cell.length_b   1.000
_cell.length_c   1.000
_cell.angle_alpha   90.00
_cell.angle_beta   90.00
_cell.angle_gamma   90.00
#
_symmetry.space_group_name_H-M   'P 1'
#
loop_
_entity.id
_entity.type
_entity.pdbx_description
1 polymer ?
#
loop_
_entity_poly.entity_id
_entity_poly.type
_entity_poly.pdbx_seq_one_letter_code
_entity_poly.pdbx_strand_id
1 'polypeptide(L)'
;MNKSDFEIVCQEGKYGLQDDKGNIVVPFIYDKILDYDDDGYIRVLKGKVYGTVDLKGNLVIPHSLGITHLGVFHKGTARARKDGLWGLVDVHGNCLTGFVYKDMDAHRSYGYRVITQDNKYGTIDEQGNFKKVTDTKHSPFQSIRVFHNGVAPAYTYQMKWIFIDKDHKRVNDYEYWSMDSVLRNGIYTVAYAPNQYSAAKYDGTPITTDTFDYPLHFENGLSRCCKKHLDNEEKEITLEDGQPMYDYGIIKDNGEYLFPMEYHFLDWNNPKTKDCWYAEDDYASYILFLNGEKLIFYKCPSHKYQPYIPKELFNHHITQEQFEAIKFRPKVIFDKVIKHFDRFLFFSKLREWIDAWHDFDFYYRDTDAPVDVEKTYRVGKIIRCGSDMELTRKLLRPVHKIRFIIASHHIASVEELKKEDDDAEEAYVPFEEYIAGRNTYFMVLDNYHYGSTTQILLLQLPYTALQMAKVFGVRLSPTVLRKESLAGMDVIGTARTDLQTKMTEPVHGHSLSAVWTAKMYQPIGFDQDARKVSLRPKHVVTKVRNEEYVNFFINYDGFPKREEFLKDNYSKLQIAIGNVKYLVSNVIVTDNNVSEASMKPGTCKLVSEIGEPYDYRLLASYPVWQEGEANEKKFLQSCYRSAYKIAQANKFDSIGFTCLGLDKGYPIDIAISIAAQTTIEYMTTGKFDDNVVFCLKSESVAARFITELKEYLKQN
;
A
#
# COMPACT_ATOMS: atom_id res chain seq x y z
N MET A 1 -10.38 -47.42 34.67
CA MET A 1 -10.68 -47.01 36.05
C MET A 1 -9.71 -47.75 36.95
N ASN A 2 -8.62 -47.12 37.39
CA ASN A 2 -7.65 -47.71 38.32
C ASN A 2 -8.24 -47.65 39.74
N LYS A 3 -8.68 -48.78 40.30
CA LYS A 3 -8.68 -48.98 41.75
C LYS A 3 -7.29 -49.52 42.10
N SER A 4 -6.64 -48.84 43.03
CA SER A 4 -5.21 -48.50 43.04
C SER A 4 -4.27 -49.49 43.73
N ASP A 5 -4.69 -50.73 44.00
CA ASP A 5 -3.99 -51.56 45.00
C ASP A 5 -3.30 -52.80 44.41
N PHE A 6 -3.40 -53.04 43.09
CA PHE A 6 -2.78 -54.18 42.42
C PHE A 6 -2.04 -53.79 41.14
N GLU A 7 -0.92 -54.45 40.89
CA GLU A 7 -0.09 -54.28 39.69
C GLU A 7 0.01 -55.59 38.89
N ILE A 8 -0.27 -55.53 37.58
CA ILE A 8 -0.06 -56.66 36.66
C ILE A 8 1.42 -56.69 36.30
N VAL A 9 2.09 -57.79 36.64
CA VAL A 9 3.53 -57.97 36.41
C VAL A 9 3.77 -59.16 35.48
N CYS A 10 4.81 -59.06 34.65
CA CYS A 10 5.26 -60.14 33.78
C CYS A 10 6.62 -60.66 34.26
N GLN A 11 6.69 -61.96 34.56
CA GLN A 11 7.90 -62.67 34.94
C GLN A 11 8.07 -63.89 34.03
N GLU A 12 9.24 -64.02 33.39
CA GLU A 12 9.56 -65.14 32.49
C GLU A 12 8.51 -65.37 31.37
N GLY A 13 7.88 -64.30 30.90
CA GLY A 13 6.87 -64.37 29.84
C GLY A 13 5.49 -64.84 30.31
N LYS A 14 5.27 -64.97 31.62
CA LYS A 14 3.96 -65.23 32.23
C LYS A 14 3.52 -64.04 33.08
N TYR A 15 2.22 -63.81 33.10
CA TYR A 15 1.59 -62.70 33.81
C TYR A 15 1.00 -63.17 35.14
N GLY A 16 1.18 -62.32 36.14
CA GLY A 16 0.64 -62.45 37.49
C GLY A 16 0.17 -61.08 38.00
N LEU A 17 -0.42 -61.07 39.19
CA LEU A 17 -0.91 -59.86 39.87
C LEU A 17 -0.27 -59.80 41.25
N GLN A 18 0.30 -58.66 41.61
CA GLN A 18 0.83 -58.40 42.94
C GLN A 18 0.08 -57.25 43.63
N ASP A 19 0.01 -57.26 44.96
CA ASP A 19 -0.50 -56.13 45.74
C ASP A 19 0.56 -55.02 45.89
N ASP A 20 0.17 -53.90 46.50
CA ASP A 20 1.03 -52.73 46.79
C ASP A 20 2.26 -53.04 47.69
N LYS A 21 2.26 -54.19 48.36
CA LYS A 21 3.36 -54.69 49.20
C LYS A 21 4.23 -55.72 48.47
N GLY A 22 3.93 -56.02 47.21
CA GLY A 22 4.64 -57.01 46.41
C GLY A 22 4.28 -58.47 46.73
N ASN A 23 3.19 -58.72 47.47
CA ASN A 23 2.69 -60.09 47.65
C ASN A 23 2.02 -60.55 46.36
N ILE A 24 2.33 -61.77 45.93
CA ILE A 24 1.73 -62.37 44.73
C ILE A 24 0.29 -62.79 45.05
N VAL A 25 -0.68 -62.12 44.43
CA VAL A 25 -2.12 -62.40 44.52
C VAL A 25 -2.54 -63.39 43.44
N VAL A 26 -2.08 -63.17 42.21
CA VAL A 26 -2.30 -64.10 41.08
C VAL A 26 -0.93 -64.60 40.61
N PRO A 27 -0.66 -65.91 40.61
CA PRO A 27 0.66 -66.44 40.26
C PRO A 27 1.01 -66.20 38.79
N PHE A 28 2.31 -66.05 38.50
CA PHE A 28 2.89 -65.86 37.17
C PHE A 28 2.82 -67.13 36.30
N ILE A 29 1.60 -67.60 36.00
CA ILE A 29 1.37 -68.83 35.23
C ILE A 29 0.47 -68.61 33.99
N TYR A 30 -0.03 -67.40 33.80
CA TYR A 30 -0.97 -67.04 32.74
C TYR A 30 -0.26 -66.41 31.56
N ASP A 31 -0.78 -66.62 30.35
CA ASP A 31 -0.26 -65.99 29.14
C ASP A 31 -0.70 -64.54 29.02
N LYS A 32 -1.87 -64.18 29.57
CA LYS A 32 -2.35 -62.80 29.71
C LYS A 32 -3.27 -62.65 30.91
N ILE A 33 -3.25 -61.46 31.52
CA ILE A 33 -4.31 -60.92 32.38
C ILE A 33 -4.94 -59.78 31.60
N LEU A 34 -6.26 -59.80 31.39
CA LEU A 34 -6.94 -58.89 30.45
C LEU A 34 -7.47 -57.63 31.13
N ASP A 35 -8.31 -57.82 32.14
CA ASP A 35 -8.92 -56.78 32.96
C ASP A 35 -9.47 -57.40 34.25
N TYR A 36 -9.82 -56.52 35.19
CA TYR A 36 -10.70 -56.83 36.29
C TYR A 36 -12.04 -56.13 36.04
N ASP A 37 -13.15 -56.82 36.28
CA ASP A 37 -14.47 -56.23 36.18
C ASP A 37 -14.92 -55.56 37.49
N ASP A 38 -15.98 -54.76 37.41
CA ASP A 38 -16.56 -54.06 38.57
C ASP A 38 -17.14 -55.03 39.62
N ASP A 39 -17.33 -56.30 39.26
CA ASP A 39 -17.85 -57.37 40.11
C ASP A 39 -16.74 -58.11 40.88
N GLY A 40 -15.47 -57.74 40.70
CA GLY A 40 -14.34 -58.24 41.47
C GLY A 40 -13.69 -59.52 40.93
N TYR A 41 -13.82 -59.79 39.62
CA TYR A 41 -13.17 -60.90 38.96
C TYR A 41 -12.12 -60.44 37.95
N ILE A 42 -11.03 -61.19 37.87
CA ILE A 42 -9.92 -60.94 36.96
C ILE A 42 -9.97 -61.98 35.83
N ARG A 43 -10.09 -61.54 34.58
CA ARG A 43 -10.05 -62.43 33.41
C ARG A 43 -8.62 -62.78 33.06
N VAL A 44 -8.33 -64.08 33.07
CA VAL A 44 -7.02 -64.65 32.80
C VAL A 44 -7.06 -65.57 31.59
N LEU A 45 -5.95 -65.63 30.85
CA LEU A 45 -5.81 -66.47 29.66
C LEU A 45 -4.63 -67.42 29.86
N LYS A 46 -4.87 -68.73 29.68
CA LYS A 46 -3.81 -69.75 29.61
C LYS A 46 -4.00 -70.59 28.35
N GLY A 47 -2.98 -70.59 27.50
CA GLY A 47 -3.03 -71.01 26.12
C GLY A 47 -4.01 -70.17 25.31
N LYS A 48 -5.11 -70.78 24.90
CA LYS A 48 -6.23 -70.14 24.17
C LYS A 48 -7.55 -70.23 24.94
N VAL A 49 -7.48 -70.59 26.21
CA VAL A 49 -8.65 -70.80 27.05
C VAL A 49 -8.69 -69.73 28.11
N TYR A 50 -9.85 -69.12 28.26
CA TYR A 50 -10.16 -68.11 29.25
C TYR A 50 -10.53 -68.78 30.57
N GLY A 51 -10.11 -68.16 31.66
CA GLY A 51 -10.60 -68.40 33.01
C GLY A 51 -10.83 -67.08 33.74
N THR A 52 -11.34 -67.18 34.96
CA THR A 52 -11.45 -66.03 35.87
C THR A 52 -10.92 -66.42 37.23
N VAL A 53 -10.27 -65.48 37.90
CA VAL A 53 -9.87 -65.60 39.30
C VAL A 53 -10.53 -64.49 40.11
N ASP A 54 -10.81 -64.74 41.39
CA ASP A 54 -11.24 -63.68 42.30
C ASP A 54 -10.06 -62.78 42.73
N LEU A 55 -10.34 -61.69 43.45
CA LEU A 55 -9.30 -60.78 43.99
C LEU A 55 -8.38 -61.43 45.05
N LYS A 56 -8.64 -62.67 45.46
CA LYS A 56 -7.76 -63.47 46.34
C LYS A 56 -6.93 -64.47 45.56
N GLY A 57 -7.04 -64.49 44.22
CA GLY A 57 -6.33 -65.41 43.34
C GLY A 57 -6.96 -66.79 43.20
N ASN A 58 -8.14 -67.03 43.77
CA ASN A 58 -8.83 -68.32 43.64
C ASN A 58 -9.45 -68.43 42.25
N LEU A 59 -9.29 -69.58 41.59
CA LEU A 59 -9.87 -69.85 40.28
C LEU A 59 -11.38 -70.02 40.38
N VAL A 60 -12.13 -69.13 39.73
CA VAL A 60 -13.60 -69.09 39.70
C VAL A 60 -14.12 -69.79 38.45
N ILE A 61 -13.69 -69.36 37.26
CA ILE A 61 -13.93 -70.07 36.00
C ILE A 61 -12.66 -70.84 35.64
N PRO A 62 -12.65 -72.18 35.74
CA PRO A 62 -11.47 -72.95 35.45
C PRO A 62 -11.24 -73.11 33.96
N HIS A 63 -9.96 -73.12 33.56
CA HIS A 63 -9.55 -73.33 32.18
C HIS A 63 -9.98 -74.71 31.63
N SER A 64 -10.32 -75.67 32.50
CA SER A 64 -10.89 -76.97 32.09
C SER A 64 -12.26 -76.84 31.40
N LEU A 65 -12.98 -75.71 31.56
CA LEU A 65 -14.24 -75.48 30.85
C LEU A 65 -14.07 -75.26 29.34
N GLY A 66 -12.86 -74.98 28.86
CA GLY A 66 -12.58 -74.86 27.43
C GLY A 66 -13.18 -73.61 26.75
N ILE A 67 -13.43 -72.55 27.51
CA ILE A 67 -13.98 -71.29 26.97
C ILE A 67 -12.91 -70.57 26.14
N THR A 68 -13.13 -70.45 24.84
CA THR A 68 -12.19 -69.84 23.87
C THR A 68 -12.34 -68.31 23.74
N HIS A 69 -13.42 -67.75 24.28
CA HIS A 69 -13.59 -66.30 24.45
C HIS A 69 -14.52 -66.05 25.63
N LEU A 70 -14.22 -65.05 26.46
CA LEU A 70 -15.08 -64.60 27.55
C LEU A 70 -15.16 -63.08 27.52
N GLY A 71 -16.36 -62.52 27.44
CA GLY A 71 -16.65 -61.09 27.51
C GLY A 71 -16.54 -60.55 28.94
N VAL A 72 -16.76 -59.24 29.11
CA VAL A 72 -16.87 -58.61 30.43
C VAL A 72 -18.23 -58.99 31.03
N PHE A 73 -18.27 -59.24 32.33
CA PHE A 73 -19.52 -59.47 33.04
C PHE A 73 -20.34 -58.19 33.13
N HIS A 74 -21.64 -58.29 32.85
CA HIS A 74 -22.61 -57.23 33.07
C HIS A 74 -23.80 -57.81 33.82
N LYS A 75 -24.05 -57.30 35.03
CA LYS A 75 -25.10 -57.81 35.94
C LYS A 75 -25.02 -59.33 36.15
N GLY A 76 -23.82 -59.85 36.36
CA GLY A 76 -23.59 -61.27 36.66
C GLY A 76 -23.60 -62.24 35.47
N THR A 77 -23.69 -61.75 34.22
CA THR A 77 -23.60 -62.60 33.02
C THR A 77 -22.59 -62.07 32.01
N ALA A 78 -21.99 -62.96 31.23
CA ALA A 78 -21.10 -62.60 30.14
C ALA A 78 -21.35 -63.46 28.90
N ARG A 79 -21.12 -62.88 27.72
CA ARG A 79 -20.98 -63.69 26.49
C ARG A 79 -19.71 -64.53 26.55
N ALA A 80 -19.82 -65.80 26.22
CA ALA A 80 -18.71 -66.71 26.12
C ALA A 80 -18.76 -67.48 24.79
N ARG A 81 -17.61 -67.97 24.33
CA ARG A 81 -17.50 -68.81 23.15
C ARG A 81 -16.83 -70.13 23.50
N LYS A 82 -17.48 -71.25 23.16
CA LYS A 82 -16.95 -72.61 23.33
C LYS A 82 -17.31 -73.43 22.10
N ASP A 83 -16.36 -74.26 21.64
CA ASP A 83 -16.53 -75.12 20.46
C ASP A 83 -17.04 -74.36 19.21
N GLY A 84 -16.59 -73.12 19.05
CA GLY A 84 -16.91 -72.26 17.90
C GLY A 84 -18.23 -71.50 18.00
N LEU A 85 -19.08 -71.79 18.97
CA LEU A 85 -20.40 -71.16 19.16
C LEU A 85 -20.43 -70.28 20.40
N TRP A 86 -21.32 -69.28 20.38
CA TRP A 86 -21.51 -68.31 21.44
C TRP A 86 -22.69 -68.69 22.35
N GLY A 87 -22.58 -68.37 23.64
CA GLY A 87 -23.60 -68.56 24.67
C GLY A 87 -23.40 -67.59 25.84
N LEU A 88 -24.40 -67.41 26.69
CA LEU A 88 -24.24 -66.69 27.95
C LEU A 88 -23.80 -67.63 29.06
N VAL A 89 -22.90 -67.15 29.91
CA VAL A 89 -22.47 -67.82 31.13
C VAL A 89 -22.66 -66.91 32.34
N ASP A 90 -22.87 -67.50 33.50
CA ASP A 90 -22.80 -66.80 34.79
C ASP A 90 -21.34 -66.59 35.24
N VAL A 91 -21.15 -65.90 36.38
CA VAL A 91 -19.83 -65.61 36.98
C VAL A 91 -19.02 -66.87 37.35
N HIS A 92 -19.67 -68.03 37.48
CA HIS A 92 -19.03 -69.33 37.73
C HIS A 92 -18.77 -70.12 36.44
N GLY A 93 -19.13 -69.57 35.28
CA GLY A 93 -18.96 -70.21 33.98
C GLY A 93 -20.06 -71.23 33.66
N ASN A 94 -21.13 -71.29 34.46
CA ASN A 94 -22.28 -72.13 34.14
C ASN A 94 -23.00 -71.56 32.94
N CYS A 95 -23.32 -72.40 31.96
CA CYS A 95 -23.95 -71.98 30.73
C CYS A 95 -25.44 -71.74 30.93
N LEU A 96 -25.92 -70.53 30.62
CA LEU A 96 -27.30 -70.11 30.80
C LEU A 96 -28.16 -70.37 29.55
N THR A 97 -27.60 -70.21 28.35
CA THR A 97 -28.35 -70.32 27.08
C THR A 97 -27.97 -71.54 26.23
N GLY A 98 -26.96 -72.30 26.64
CA GLY A 98 -26.20 -73.15 25.73
C GLY A 98 -25.28 -72.34 24.80
N PHE A 99 -24.24 -72.98 24.26
CA PHE A 99 -23.39 -72.42 23.21
C PHE A 99 -23.99 -72.73 21.84
N VAL A 100 -25.02 -71.98 21.45
CA VAL A 100 -25.84 -72.27 20.26
C VAL A 100 -25.89 -71.13 19.24
N TYR A 101 -25.29 -69.98 19.53
CA TYR A 101 -25.34 -68.81 18.65
C TYR A 101 -24.11 -68.74 17.73
N LYS A 102 -24.33 -68.39 16.46
CA LYS A 102 -23.27 -68.20 15.47
C LYS A 102 -22.45 -66.95 15.79
N ASP A 103 -23.13 -65.89 16.24
CA ASP A 103 -22.49 -64.65 16.69
C ASP A 103 -23.29 -64.01 17.82
N MET A 104 -22.58 -63.27 18.68
CA MET A 104 -23.17 -62.54 19.78
C MET A 104 -22.36 -61.29 20.09
N ASP A 105 -22.98 -60.13 20.02
CA ASP A 105 -22.36 -58.84 20.35
C ASP A 105 -22.18 -58.65 21.86
N ALA A 106 -21.34 -57.68 22.23
CA ALA A 106 -21.24 -57.24 23.62
C ALA A 106 -22.57 -56.63 24.11
N HIS A 107 -22.80 -56.70 25.42
CA HIS A 107 -24.00 -56.15 26.06
C HIS A 107 -24.18 -54.66 25.75
N ARG A 108 -25.43 -54.24 25.48
CA ARG A 108 -25.87 -52.85 25.37
C ARG A 108 -27.17 -52.63 26.14
N SER A 109 -27.72 -51.41 26.10
CA SER A 109 -28.98 -51.07 26.77
C SER A 109 -30.18 -51.95 26.40
N TYR A 110 -30.11 -52.69 25.29
CA TYR A 110 -31.14 -53.63 24.81
C TYR A 110 -30.76 -55.12 24.99
N GLY A 111 -29.74 -55.42 25.80
CA GLY A 111 -29.21 -56.77 26.00
C GLY A 111 -28.12 -57.15 24.98
N TYR A 112 -28.00 -58.44 24.70
CA TYR A 112 -27.04 -59.02 23.75
C TYR A 112 -27.69 -59.24 22.40
N ARG A 113 -27.17 -58.63 21.33
CA ARG A 113 -27.62 -58.97 19.97
C ARG A 113 -27.00 -60.30 19.56
N VAL A 114 -27.80 -61.22 19.05
CA VAL A 114 -27.35 -62.56 18.64
C VAL A 114 -27.79 -62.90 17.22
N ILE A 115 -27.01 -63.79 16.61
CA ILE A 115 -27.32 -64.45 15.35
C ILE A 115 -27.41 -65.95 15.63
N THR A 116 -28.57 -66.53 15.39
CA THR A 116 -28.79 -67.98 15.50
C THR A 116 -28.10 -68.75 14.37
N GLN A 117 -27.97 -70.06 14.49
CA GLN A 117 -27.35 -70.89 13.44
C GLN A 117 -28.09 -70.82 12.09
N ASP A 118 -29.40 -70.57 12.09
CA ASP A 118 -30.22 -70.34 10.90
C ASP A 118 -30.21 -68.86 10.42
N ASN A 119 -29.21 -68.07 10.84
CA ASN A 119 -29.00 -66.66 10.49
C ASN A 119 -30.19 -65.72 10.82
N LYS A 120 -30.95 -66.00 11.88
CA LYS A 120 -31.98 -65.08 12.39
C LYS A 120 -31.39 -64.14 13.43
N TYR A 121 -31.84 -62.89 13.40
CA TYR A 121 -31.43 -61.84 14.34
C TYR A 121 -32.39 -61.74 15.52
N GLY A 122 -31.83 -61.61 16.72
CA GLY A 122 -32.59 -61.34 17.93
C GLY A 122 -31.74 -60.66 19.00
N THR A 123 -32.38 -60.34 20.11
CA THR A 123 -31.74 -59.85 21.33
C THR A 123 -32.01 -60.85 22.45
N ILE A 124 -31.01 -61.10 23.30
CA ILE A 124 -31.14 -61.89 24.52
C ILE A 124 -30.94 -60.97 25.72
N ASP A 125 -31.80 -61.07 26.72
CA ASP A 125 -31.60 -60.38 28.00
C ASP A 125 -30.59 -61.11 28.90
N GLU A 126 -30.28 -60.52 30.06
CA GLU A 126 -29.33 -61.09 31.02
C GLU A 126 -29.84 -62.39 31.68
N GLN A 127 -31.12 -62.73 31.53
CA GLN A 127 -31.68 -64.01 32.02
C GLN A 127 -31.65 -65.10 30.95
N GLY A 128 -31.18 -64.81 29.74
CA GLY A 128 -31.10 -65.76 28.64
C GLY A 128 -32.37 -65.84 27.77
N ASN A 129 -33.34 -64.93 27.93
CA ASN A 129 -34.57 -64.94 27.14
C ASN A 129 -34.34 -64.32 25.77
N PHE A 130 -34.56 -65.10 24.71
CA PHE A 130 -34.43 -64.65 23.33
C PHE A 130 -35.69 -63.92 22.83
N LYS A 131 -35.51 -62.72 22.28
CA LYS A 131 -36.54 -61.92 21.61
C LYS A 131 -36.15 -61.64 20.16
N LYS A 132 -36.99 -62.06 19.22
CA LYS A 132 -36.81 -61.77 17.78
C LYS A 132 -37.04 -60.28 17.51
N VAL A 133 -36.20 -59.66 16.66
CA VAL A 133 -36.43 -58.28 16.20
C VAL A 133 -37.58 -58.26 15.18
N THR A 134 -38.60 -57.43 15.41
CA THR A 134 -39.68 -57.09 14.45
C THR A 134 -39.61 -55.59 14.11
N ASP A 135 -39.81 -55.25 12.83
CA ASP A 135 -39.67 -53.91 12.22
C ASP A 135 -40.03 -52.71 13.13
N THR A 136 -39.04 -51.85 13.41
CA THR A 136 -39.26 -50.54 14.03
C THR A 136 -39.56 -49.49 12.96
N LYS A 137 -40.73 -48.86 13.02
CA LYS A 137 -41.05 -47.66 12.21
C LYS A 137 -40.02 -46.56 12.47
N HIS A 138 -39.40 -46.04 11.42
CA HIS A 138 -38.46 -44.92 11.51
C HIS A 138 -39.19 -43.62 11.92
N SER A 139 -38.57 -42.86 12.82
CA SER A 139 -38.99 -41.49 13.16
C SER A 139 -38.97 -40.59 11.91
N PRO A 140 -39.93 -39.65 11.74
CA PRO A 140 -39.90 -38.66 10.66
C PRO A 140 -38.76 -37.62 10.82
N PHE A 141 -38.05 -37.63 11.95
CA PHE A 141 -36.92 -36.75 12.22
C PHE A 141 -35.63 -37.53 12.40
N GLN A 142 -34.52 -36.96 11.96
CA GLN A 142 -33.18 -37.48 12.21
C GLN A 142 -32.81 -37.35 13.69
N SER A 143 -33.23 -36.24 14.32
CA SER A 143 -33.04 -36.04 15.76
C SER A 143 -34.05 -35.04 16.31
N ILE A 144 -34.44 -35.22 17.56
CA ILE A 144 -35.25 -34.29 18.34
C ILE A 144 -34.41 -33.87 19.55
N ARG A 145 -34.34 -32.57 19.84
CA ARG A 145 -33.62 -32.02 20.99
C ARG A 145 -34.52 -31.96 22.23
N VAL A 146 -33.98 -31.42 23.32
CA VAL A 146 -34.70 -31.33 24.60
C VAL A 146 -35.93 -30.45 24.45
N PHE A 147 -37.05 -30.90 25.01
CA PHE A 147 -38.27 -30.10 25.11
C PHE A 147 -38.12 -29.05 26.20
N HIS A 148 -38.28 -27.79 25.82
CA HIS A 148 -38.37 -26.65 26.73
C HIS A 148 -39.78 -26.06 26.60
N ASN A 149 -40.51 -25.99 27.73
CA ASN A 149 -41.90 -25.53 27.76
C ASN A 149 -42.83 -26.24 26.75
N GLY A 150 -42.57 -27.51 26.46
CA GLY A 150 -43.38 -28.32 25.55
C GLY A 150 -43.02 -28.17 24.06
N VAL A 151 -42.00 -27.39 23.72
CA VAL A 151 -41.48 -27.23 22.36
C VAL A 151 -40.04 -27.75 22.27
N ALA A 152 -39.70 -28.45 21.20
CA ALA A 152 -38.34 -28.90 20.93
C ALA A 152 -37.92 -28.61 19.49
N PRO A 153 -36.64 -28.27 19.25
CA PRO A 153 -36.09 -28.29 17.91
C PRO A 153 -35.92 -29.72 17.39
N ALA A 154 -36.31 -29.95 16.14
CA ALA A 154 -36.19 -31.22 15.44
C ALA A 154 -35.46 -31.03 14.09
N TYR A 155 -34.53 -31.94 13.81
CA TYR A 155 -33.78 -31.95 12.55
C TYR A 155 -34.44 -32.88 11.54
N THR A 156 -34.86 -32.32 10.41
CA THR A 156 -35.60 -33.03 9.37
C THR A 156 -34.67 -33.73 8.37
N TYR A 157 -35.21 -34.68 7.59
CA TYR A 157 -34.48 -35.28 6.48
C TYR A 157 -34.24 -34.34 5.29
N GLN A 158 -34.88 -33.17 5.29
CA GLN A 158 -34.60 -32.07 4.35
C GLN A 158 -33.48 -31.15 4.83
N MET A 159 -32.72 -31.56 5.86
CA MET A 159 -31.60 -30.82 6.42
C MET A 159 -31.98 -29.44 6.98
N LYS A 160 -33.18 -29.33 7.55
CA LYS A 160 -33.68 -28.12 8.20
C LYS A 160 -33.97 -28.37 9.68
N TRP A 161 -33.79 -27.33 10.48
CA TRP A 161 -34.26 -27.27 11.85
C TRP A 161 -35.64 -26.64 11.90
N ILE A 162 -36.58 -27.35 12.53
CA ILE A 162 -37.95 -26.90 12.79
C ILE A 162 -38.28 -27.07 14.27
N PHE A 163 -39.42 -26.55 14.72
CA PHE A 163 -39.88 -26.66 16.10
C PHE A 163 -41.16 -27.48 16.19
N ILE A 164 -41.18 -28.44 17.10
CA ILE A 164 -42.28 -29.40 17.29
C ILE A 164 -42.77 -29.45 18.73
N ASP A 165 -44.03 -29.84 18.90
CA ASP A 165 -44.63 -30.13 20.21
C ASP A 165 -44.37 -31.59 20.64
N LYS A 166 -44.87 -31.94 21.85
CA LYS A 166 -44.73 -33.29 22.42
C LYS A 166 -45.44 -34.39 21.61
N ASP A 167 -46.39 -34.01 20.77
CA ASP A 167 -47.09 -34.91 19.84
C ASP A 167 -46.40 -34.97 18.47
N HIS A 168 -45.20 -34.38 18.35
CA HIS A 168 -44.39 -34.29 17.14
C HIS A 168 -45.04 -33.47 16.00
N LYS A 169 -45.97 -32.58 16.33
CA LYS A 169 -46.57 -31.64 15.38
C LYS A 169 -45.77 -30.34 15.36
N ARG A 170 -45.70 -29.73 14.18
CA ARG A 170 -44.99 -28.46 13.98
C ARG A 170 -45.67 -27.32 14.75
N VAL A 171 -44.87 -26.50 15.43
CA VAL A 171 -45.34 -25.39 16.30
C VAL A 171 -45.43 -24.06 15.56
N ASN A 172 -44.57 -23.83 14.55
CA ASN A 172 -44.56 -22.63 13.71
C ASN A 172 -43.92 -22.92 12.35
N ASP A 173 -44.00 -21.95 11.43
CA ASP A 173 -43.48 -22.06 10.06
C ASP A 173 -42.01 -21.65 9.92
N TYR A 174 -41.32 -21.32 11.01
CA TYR A 174 -39.91 -20.94 10.95
C TYR A 174 -39.03 -22.16 10.67
N GLU A 175 -38.01 -21.95 9.83
CA GLU A 175 -37.04 -22.97 9.45
C GLU A 175 -35.64 -22.38 9.44
N TYR A 176 -34.69 -23.15 9.94
CA TYR A 176 -33.29 -22.73 9.99
C TYR A 176 -32.40 -23.74 9.28
N TRP A 177 -31.43 -23.23 8.53
CA TRP A 177 -30.42 -24.07 7.85
C TRP A 177 -29.51 -24.75 8.87
N SER A 178 -29.09 -24.02 9.90
CA SER A 178 -28.35 -24.58 11.04
C SER A 178 -28.81 -23.95 12.36
N MET A 179 -28.57 -24.64 13.47
CA MET A 179 -28.87 -24.18 14.81
C MET A 179 -27.88 -24.80 15.82
N ASP A 180 -27.44 -24.02 16.81
CA ASP A 180 -26.81 -24.59 18.02
C ASP A 180 -27.91 -25.20 18.89
N SER A 181 -27.82 -26.51 19.15
CA SER A 181 -28.82 -27.21 19.94
C SER A 181 -28.84 -26.91 21.43
N VAL A 182 -27.91 -26.09 21.93
CA VAL A 182 -27.88 -25.66 23.33
C VAL A 182 -28.70 -24.38 23.49
N LEU A 183 -29.84 -24.50 24.18
CA LEU A 183 -30.65 -23.35 24.59
C LEU A 183 -29.93 -22.57 25.70
N ARG A 184 -29.53 -21.33 25.44
CA ARG A 184 -28.89 -20.46 26.44
C ARG A 184 -29.80 -19.27 26.70
N ASN A 185 -30.20 -19.07 27.96
CA ASN A 185 -31.08 -17.97 28.36
C ASN A 185 -32.38 -17.88 27.53
N GLY A 186 -32.93 -19.02 27.09
CA GLY A 186 -34.14 -19.05 26.27
C GLY A 186 -33.94 -18.69 24.80
N ILE A 187 -32.69 -18.64 24.32
CA ILE A 187 -32.32 -18.26 22.96
C ILE A 187 -31.44 -19.34 22.32
N TYR A 188 -31.74 -19.65 21.06
CA TYR A 188 -30.91 -20.44 20.17
C TYR A 188 -30.17 -19.53 19.19
N THR A 189 -28.90 -19.84 18.95
CA THR A 189 -28.17 -19.33 17.78
C THR A 189 -28.64 -20.12 16.55
N VAL A 190 -29.07 -19.43 15.51
CA VAL A 190 -29.57 -20.01 14.25
C VAL A 190 -28.83 -19.42 13.06
N ALA A 191 -28.95 -20.04 11.88
CA ALA A 191 -28.54 -19.43 10.63
C ALA A 191 -29.52 -19.77 9.50
N TYR A 192 -29.72 -18.82 8.58
CA TYR A 192 -30.57 -18.99 7.41
C TYR A 192 -29.81 -19.60 6.22
N ALA A 193 -28.50 -19.39 6.17
CA ALA A 193 -27.55 -19.93 5.19
C ALA A 193 -26.12 -19.93 5.80
N PRO A 194 -25.11 -20.52 5.14
CA PRO A 194 -23.72 -20.34 5.55
C PRO A 194 -23.37 -18.85 5.71
N ASN A 195 -22.79 -18.47 6.85
CA ASN A 195 -22.42 -17.09 7.21
C ASN A 195 -23.60 -16.09 7.25
N GLN A 196 -24.83 -16.56 7.44
CA GLN A 196 -26.01 -15.71 7.68
C GLN A 196 -26.65 -16.08 9.02
N TYR A 197 -25.94 -15.77 10.10
CA TYR A 197 -26.35 -16.08 11.46
C TYR A 197 -27.41 -15.13 11.98
N SER A 198 -28.24 -15.62 12.90
CA SER A 198 -29.23 -14.85 13.64
C SER A 198 -29.54 -15.56 14.97
N ALA A 199 -30.62 -15.19 15.64
CA ALA A 199 -31.06 -15.81 16.88
C ALA A 199 -32.57 -16.02 16.91
N ALA A 200 -33.01 -17.06 17.62
CA ALA A 200 -34.40 -17.41 17.80
C ALA A 200 -34.71 -17.72 19.26
N LYS A 201 -35.93 -17.44 19.71
CA LYS A 201 -36.43 -17.80 21.04
C LYS A 201 -36.57 -19.32 21.17
N TYR A 202 -36.83 -19.79 22.39
CA TYR A 202 -36.98 -21.22 22.71
C TYR A 202 -38.05 -21.93 21.85
N ASP A 203 -39.05 -21.20 21.37
CA ASP A 203 -40.13 -21.69 20.52
C ASP A 203 -39.79 -21.66 19.03
N GLY A 204 -38.65 -21.09 18.64
CA GLY A 204 -38.23 -20.92 17.25
C GLY A 204 -38.64 -19.60 16.62
N THR A 205 -39.19 -18.65 17.37
CA THR A 205 -39.50 -17.31 16.83
C THR A 205 -38.21 -16.49 16.65
N PRO A 206 -37.93 -15.89 15.48
CA PRO A 206 -36.75 -15.05 15.28
C PRO A 206 -36.71 -13.86 16.26
N ILE A 207 -35.52 -13.54 16.76
CA ILE A 207 -35.25 -12.32 17.55
C ILE A 207 -35.18 -11.10 16.62
N THR A 208 -34.60 -11.27 15.43
CA THR A 208 -34.49 -10.24 14.39
C THR A 208 -34.57 -10.89 13.02
N THR A 209 -34.97 -10.12 12.01
CA THR A 209 -34.89 -10.53 10.60
C THR A 209 -33.52 -10.27 9.98
N ASP A 210 -32.66 -9.52 10.69
CA ASP A 210 -31.30 -9.27 10.25
C ASP A 210 -30.44 -10.53 10.36
N THR A 211 -29.47 -10.63 9.45
CA THR A 211 -28.46 -11.67 9.41
C THR A 211 -27.08 -11.09 9.65
N PHE A 212 -26.17 -11.89 10.21
CA PHE A 212 -24.84 -11.45 10.63
C PHE A 212 -23.78 -12.47 10.19
N ASP A 213 -22.55 -12.00 10.01
CA ASP A 213 -21.44 -12.87 9.60
C ASP A 213 -20.96 -13.79 10.73
N TYR A 214 -21.27 -13.46 11.99
CA TYR A 214 -20.94 -14.25 13.17
C TYR A 214 -22.17 -14.61 14.02
N PRO A 215 -22.12 -15.76 14.73
CA PRO A 215 -23.13 -16.15 15.72
C PRO A 215 -23.43 -15.08 16.77
N LEU A 216 -24.72 -14.88 17.07
CA LEU A 216 -25.13 -14.07 18.20
C LEU A 216 -25.02 -14.88 19.50
N HIS A 217 -24.39 -14.27 20.50
CA HIS A 217 -24.20 -14.83 21.84
C HIS A 217 -24.71 -13.81 22.86
N PHE A 218 -25.89 -14.08 23.41
CA PHE A 218 -26.53 -13.21 24.38
C PHE A 218 -25.99 -13.46 25.79
N GLU A 219 -25.41 -12.41 26.37
CA GLU A 219 -25.00 -12.33 27.77
C GLU A 219 -25.71 -11.13 28.42
N ASN A 220 -26.44 -11.36 29.51
CA ASN A 220 -27.23 -10.33 30.20
C ASN A 220 -28.18 -9.55 29.26
N GLY A 221 -28.79 -10.23 28.30
CA GLY A 221 -29.73 -9.65 27.35
C GLY A 221 -29.11 -8.87 26.18
N LEU A 222 -27.78 -8.87 26.03
CA LEU A 222 -27.06 -8.18 24.96
C LEU A 222 -26.16 -9.15 24.17
N SER A 223 -26.05 -8.93 22.87
CA SER A 223 -25.09 -9.62 22.01
C SER A 223 -24.35 -8.62 21.14
N ARG A 224 -23.07 -8.88 20.89
CA ARG A 224 -22.34 -8.27 19.78
C ARG A 224 -22.90 -8.82 18.47
N CYS A 225 -23.06 -7.95 17.47
CA CYS A 225 -23.43 -8.31 16.11
C CYS A 225 -22.47 -7.65 15.13
N CYS A 226 -22.26 -8.24 13.95
CA CYS A 226 -21.38 -7.65 12.94
C CYS A 226 -21.67 -8.11 11.51
N LYS A 227 -21.29 -7.26 10.56
CA LYS A 227 -21.26 -7.54 9.12
C LYS A 227 -19.95 -7.06 8.51
N LYS A 228 -19.52 -7.66 7.39
CA LYS A 228 -18.39 -7.15 6.62
C LYS A 228 -18.63 -5.71 6.19
N HIS A 229 -17.59 -4.88 6.33
CA HIS A 229 -17.60 -3.49 5.92
C HIS A 229 -17.44 -3.37 4.40
N LEU A 230 -18.27 -2.53 3.79
CA LEU A 230 -18.31 -2.30 2.35
C LEU A 230 -17.98 -0.84 2.02
N ASP A 231 -17.25 -0.61 0.92
CA ASP A 231 -17.03 0.72 0.38
C ASP A 231 -18.28 1.28 -0.33
N ASN A 232 -18.18 2.51 -0.85
CA ASN A 232 -19.28 3.18 -1.55
C ASN A 232 -19.70 2.48 -2.87
N GLU A 233 -18.93 1.50 -3.35
CA GLU A 233 -19.22 0.67 -4.52
C GLU A 233 -19.66 -0.76 -4.13
N GLU A 234 -20.02 -0.98 -2.85
CA GLU A 234 -20.42 -2.28 -2.28
C GLU A 234 -19.31 -3.35 -2.31
N LYS A 235 -18.03 -2.95 -2.32
CA LYS A 235 -16.90 -3.89 -2.26
C LYS A 235 -16.39 -4.08 -0.84
N GLU A 236 -16.08 -5.31 -0.49
CA GLU A 236 -15.49 -5.67 0.81
C GLU A 236 -14.14 -4.96 1.01
N ILE A 237 -13.97 -4.29 2.15
CA ILE A 237 -12.69 -3.71 2.56
C ILE A 237 -11.90 -4.76 3.36
N THR A 238 -10.62 -4.93 3.01
CA THR A 238 -9.69 -5.82 3.72
C THR A 238 -8.60 -5.02 4.44
N LEU A 239 -8.24 -5.47 5.64
CA LEU A 239 -7.10 -4.97 6.41
C LEU A 239 -5.77 -5.37 5.74
N GLU A 240 -4.65 -4.75 6.17
CA GLU A 240 -3.31 -5.02 5.61
C GLU A 240 -2.87 -6.48 5.74
N ASP A 241 -3.38 -7.21 6.73
CA ASP A 241 -3.12 -8.64 6.95
C ASP A 241 -4.01 -9.57 6.10
N GLY A 242 -4.89 -8.99 5.27
CA GLY A 242 -5.81 -9.69 4.38
C GLY A 242 -7.12 -10.14 5.03
N GLN A 243 -7.37 -9.83 6.31
CA GLN A 243 -8.67 -10.11 6.94
C GLN A 243 -9.74 -9.11 6.49
N PRO A 244 -11.02 -9.51 6.35
CA PRO A 244 -12.11 -8.58 6.13
C PRO A 244 -12.25 -7.61 7.30
N MET A 245 -12.51 -6.35 7.00
CA MET A 245 -12.95 -5.37 7.99
C MET A 245 -14.45 -5.58 8.27
N TYR A 246 -14.89 -5.34 9.51
CA TYR A 246 -16.26 -5.55 9.94
C TYR A 246 -16.84 -4.31 10.63
N ASP A 247 -18.12 -4.06 10.41
CA ASP A 247 -18.92 -3.13 11.19
C ASP A 247 -19.62 -3.88 12.33
N TYR A 248 -19.36 -3.46 13.56
CA TYR A 248 -19.84 -4.04 14.80
C TYR A 248 -20.92 -3.17 15.44
N GLY A 249 -21.89 -3.81 16.06
CA GLY A 249 -22.95 -3.18 16.86
C GLY A 249 -23.33 -4.03 18.07
N ILE A 250 -24.31 -3.56 18.84
CA ILE A 250 -24.83 -4.23 20.03
C ILE A 250 -26.35 -4.34 19.90
N ILE A 251 -26.86 -5.58 19.91
CA ILE A 251 -28.29 -5.89 19.81
C ILE A 251 -28.79 -6.49 21.13
N LYS A 252 -30.02 -6.13 21.50
CA LYS A 252 -30.74 -6.67 22.65
C LYS A 252 -31.45 -7.98 22.30
N ASP A 253 -31.77 -8.79 23.30
CA ASP A 253 -32.51 -10.06 23.14
C ASP A 253 -33.97 -9.90 22.69
N ASN A 254 -34.48 -8.68 22.64
CA ASN A 254 -35.75 -8.31 22.02
C ASN A 254 -35.62 -7.93 20.53
N GLY A 255 -34.40 -7.90 19.97
CA GLY A 255 -34.13 -7.55 18.57
C GLY A 255 -33.81 -6.08 18.31
N GLU A 256 -33.94 -5.19 19.30
CA GLU A 256 -33.59 -3.78 19.14
C GLU A 256 -32.08 -3.55 19.23
N TYR A 257 -31.54 -2.67 18.39
CA TYR A 257 -30.16 -2.23 18.52
C TYR A 257 -30.02 -1.31 19.75
N LEU A 258 -29.15 -1.68 20.69
CA LEU A 258 -28.67 -0.75 21.71
C LEU A 258 -27.68 0.24 21.07
N PHE A 259 -26.82 -0.27 20.19
CA PHE A 259 -25.96 0.54 19.33
C PHE A 259 -25.94 -0.06 17.91
N PRO A 260 -26.10 0.76 16.85
CA PRO A 260 -26.08 0.29 15.47
C PRO A 260 -24.69 -0.22 15.06
N MET A 261 -24.62 -0.93 13.93
CA MET A 261 -23.36 -1.45 13.37
C MET A 261 -22.57 -0.35 12.67
N GLU A 262 -21.88 0.49 13.45
CA GLU A 262 -21.12 1.66 12.95
C GLU A 262 -19.65 1.65 13.39
N TYR A 263 -19.21 0.62 14.14
CA TYR A 263 -17.88 0.58 14.76
C TYR A 263 -16.99 -0.46 14.09
N HIS A 264 -15.74 -0.15 13.81
CA HIS A 264 -14.78 -1.06 13.17
C HIS A 264 -14.07 -1.97 14.19
N PHE A 265 -14.18 -1.64 15.48
CA PHE A 265 -13.75 -2.46 16.60
C PHE A 265 -14.77 -2.36 17.73
N LEU A 266 -15.04 -3.49 18.41
CA LEU A 266 -15.92 -3.53 19.57
C LEU A 266 -15.58 -4.69 20.51
N ASP A 267 -15.24 -4.37 21.75
CA ASP A 267 -15.01 -5.33 22.83
C ASP A 267 -15.38 -4.73 24.20
N TRP A 268 -15.44 -5.56 25.23
CA TRP A 268 -15.64 -5.07 26.60
C TRP A 268 -14.47 -4.18 27.02
N ASN A 269 -14.75 -2.96 27.51
CA ASN A 269 -13.70 -2.07 28.02
C ASN A 269 -12.95 -2.70 29.21
N ASN A 270 -13.65 -3.52 29.99
CA ASN A 270 -13.04 -4.43 30.96
C ASN A 270 -13.81 -5.76 31.00
N PRO A 271 -13.20 -6.88 30.57
CA PRO A 271 -13.90 -8.16 30.45
C PRO A 271 -14.31 -8.77 31.79
N LYS A 272 -13.79 -8.28 32.93
CA LYS A 272 -14.17 -8.75 34.27
C LYS A 272 -15.40 -8.03 34.80
N THR A 273 -15.53 -6.73 34.58
CA THR A 273 -16.64 -5.92 35.10
C THR A 273 -17.80 -5.81 34.13
N LYS A 274 -17.53 -5.80 32.82
CA LYS A 274 -18.53 -5.73 31.73
C LYS A 274 -19.57 -4.61 31.92
N ASP A 275 -19.12 -3.47 32.42
CA ASP A 275 -19.94 -2.30 32.74
C ASP A 275 -20.09 -1.32 31.57
N CYS A 276 -19.14 -1.36 30.62
CA CYS A 276 -19.19 -0.60 29.38
C CYS A 276 -18.35 -1.29 28.29
N TRP A 277 -18.65 -0.97 27.04
CA TRP A 277 -17.92 -1.42 25.87
C TRP A 277 -16.93 -0.36 25.41
N TYR A 278 -15.80 -0.82 24.90
CA TYR A 278 -14.88 -0.04 24.11
C TYR A 278 -15.19 -0.23 22.63
N ALA A 279 -15.29 0.85 21.87
CA ALA A 279 -15.48 0.80 20.42
C ALA A 279 -14.59 1.80 19.70
N GLU A 280 -14.33 1.59 18.41
CA GLU A 280 -13.62 2.53 17.54
C GLU A 280 -14.24 2.59 16.15
N ASP A 281 -14.09 3.73 15.49
CA ASP A 281 -14.26 3.89 14.05
C ASP A 281 -13.02 4.57 13.44
N ASP A 282 -13.14 5.05 12.21
CA ASP A 282 -12.07 5.78 11.53
C ASP A 282 -11.61 7.05 12.25
N TYR A 283 -12.47 7.68 13.05
CA TYR A 283 -12.32 9.04 13.56
C TYR A 283 -12.09 9.13 15.07
N ALA A 284 -12.66 8.21 15.85
CA ALA A 284 -12.67 8.31 17.31
C ALA A 284 -12.68 6.94 18.01
N SER A 285 -12.40 6.99 19.31
CA SER A 285 -12.61 5.90 20.24
C SER A 285 -13.82 6.24 21.13
N TYR A 286 -14.57 5.22 21.56
CA TYR A 286 -15.83 5.37 22.27
C TYR A 286 -15.89 4.51 23.52
N ILE A 287 -16.59 5.02 24.53
CA ILE A 287 -17.12 4.21 25.62
C ILE A 287 -18.64 4.16 25.47
N LEU A 288 -19.18 2.95 25.32
CA LEU A 288 -20.60 2.69 25.13
C LEU A 288 -21.17 2.03 26.39
N PHE A 289 -22.12 2.69 27.05
CA PHE A 289 -22.72 2.20 28.28
C PHE A 289 -23.95 1.33 28.01
N LEU A 290 -24.24 0.44 28.95
CA LEU A 290 -25.38 -0.48 28.90
C LEU A 290 -26.75 0.24 28.89
N ASN A 291 -26.80 1.49 29.35
CA ASN A 291 -28.00 2.34 29.33
C ASN A 291 -28.20 3.08 27.98
N GLY A 292 -27.27 2.95 27.03
CA GLY A 292 -27.31 3.64 25.73
C GLY A 292 -26.52 4.95 25.68
N GLU A 293 -25.97 5.44 26.79
CA GLU A 293 -25.08 6.61 26.77
C GLU A 293 -23.75 6.29 26.10
N LYS A 294 -23.14 7.29 25.47
CA LYS A 294 -21.80 7.16 24.87
C LYS A 294 -20.90 8.34 25.21
N LEU A 295 -19.62 8.06 25.40
CA LEU A 295 -18.55 9.07 25.49
C LEU A 295 -17.65 8.93 24.27
N ILE A 296 -17.19 10.07 23.74
CA ILE A 296 -16.37 10.16 22.53
C ILE A 296 -14.98 10.65 22.92
N PHE A 297 -13.93 10.08 22.36
CA PHE A 297 -12.55 10.46 22.60
C PHE A 297 -11.80 10.63 21.28
N TYR A 298 -10.78 11.50 21.27
CA TYR A 298 -9.82 11.51 20.18
C TYR A 298 -9.24 10.10 20.01
N LYS A 299 -9.14 9.65 18.74
CA LYS A 299 -8.61 8.32 18.41
C LYS A 299 -7.21 8.15 19.01
N CYS A 300 -7.06 7.17 19.89
CA CYS A 300 -5.78 6.91 20.55
C CYS A 300 -4.85 6.16 19.58
N PRO A 301 -3.59 6.57 19.37
CA PRO A 301 -2.67 5.83 18.50
C PRO A 301 -2.43 4.43 19.07
N SER A 302 -2.81 3.43 18.28
CA SER A 302 -2.73 1.97 18.54
C SER A 302 -1.74 1.58 19.66
N HIS A 303 -2.27 1.21 20.83
CA HIS A 303 -1.48 0.49 21.81
C HIS A 303 -1.35 -0.98 21.39
N LYS A 304 -0.17 -1.57 21.60
CA LYS A 304 0.15 -2.99 21.32
C LYS A 304 -0.64 -4.00 22.17
N TYR A 305 -1.60 -3.56 23.00
CA TYR A 305 -2.42 -4.38 23.88
C TYR A 305 -3.88 -3.92 23.80
N GLN A 306 -4.82 -4.85 23.99
CA GLN A 306 -6.28 -4.68 23.83
C GLN A 306 -6.75 -3.26 24.20
N PRO A 307 -7.43 -2.56 23.27
CA PRO A 307 -7.71 -1.15 23.47
C PRO A 307 -8.80 -0.98 24.54
N TYR A 308 -8.51 -0.16 25.54
CA TYR A 308 -9.40 0.18 26.65
C TYR A 308 -9.16 1.64 27.07
N ILE A 309 -10.16 2.29 27.64
CA ILE A 309 -10.04 3.63 28.24
C ILE A 309 -10.19 3.48 29.76
N PRO A 310 -9.15 3.83 30.54
CA PRO A 310 -9.24 3.91 32.00
C PRO A 310 -10.39 4.81 32.45
N LYS A 311 -11.11 4.42 33.52
CA LYS A 311 -12.25 5.18 34.03
C LYS A 311 -11.87 6.60 34.46
N GLU A 312 -10.63 6.78 34.92
CA GLU A 312 -10.08 8.07 35.32
C GLU A 312 -10.06 9.07 34.16
N LEU A 313 -10.03 8.57 32.91
CA LEU A 313 -10.01 9.39 31.71
C LEU A 313 -11.41 9.74 31.18
N PHE A 314 -12.50 9.24 31.77
CA PHE A 314 -13.85 9.47 31.24
C PHE A 314 -14.25 10.94 31.23
N ASN A 315 -13.66 11.75 32.11
CA ASN A 315 -13.87 13.20 32.15
C ASN A 315 -13.14 13.98 31.03
N HIS A 316 -12.30 13.31 30.23
CA HIS A 316 -11.58 13.88 29.09
C HIS A 316 -12.24 13.57 27.74
N HIS A 317 -13.51 13.16 27.75
CA HIS A 317 -14.29 12.98 26.54
C HIS A 317 -14.48 14.32 25.82
N ILE A 318 -14.66 14.25 24.51
CA ILE A 318 -14.91 15.41 23.65
C ILE A 318 -16.40 15.59 23.42
N THR A 319 -16.80 16.82 23.13
CA THR A 319 -18.18 17.13 22.78
C THR A 319 -18.51 16.61 21.38
N GLN A 320 -19.80 16.45 21.08
CA GLN A 320 -20.25 16.13 19.72
C GLN A 320 -19.73 17.16 18.71
N GLU A 321 -19.70 18.45 19.05
CA GLU A 321 -19.17 19.51 18.19
C GLU A 321 -17.67 19.32 17.86
N GLN A 322 -16.87 19.00 18.88
CA GLN A 322 -15.44 18.69 18.68
C GLN A 322 -15.24 17.44 17.84
N PHE A 323 -16.10 16.43 18.01
CA PHE A 323 -16.07 15.21 17.21
C PHE A 323 -16.44 15.45 15.74
N GLU A 324 -17.49 16.22 15.47
CA GLU A 324 -17.83 16.63 14.11
C GLU A 324 -16.66 17.37 13.44
N ALA A 325 -15.96 18.24 14.19
CA ALA A 325 -14.77 18.90 13.67
C ALA A 325 -13.65 17.92 13.24
N ILE A 326 -13.50 16.78 13.92
CA ILE A 326 -12.54 15.71 13.53
C ILE A 326 -13.00 15.04 12.24
N LYS A 327 -14.27 14.63 12.16
CA LYS A 327 -14.85 13.98 10.98
C LYS A 327 -14.69 14.80 9.70
N PHE A 328 -14.77 16.12 9.82
CA PHE A 328 -14.69 17.01 8.67
C PHE A 328 -13.29 17.62 8.41
N ARG A 329 -12.27 17.31 9.23
CA ARG A 329 -10.89 17.73 8.94
C ARG A 329 -10.43 17.12 7.62
N PRO A 330 -9.93 17.92 6.66
CA PRO A 330 -9.48 17.38 5.39
C PRO A 330 -8.37 16.35 5.57
N LYS A 331 -8.59 15.14 5.03
CA LYS A 331 -7.60 14.06 5.02
C LYS A 331 -6.59 14.33 3.91
N VAL A 332 -5.33 14.55 4.26
CA VAL A 332 -4.24 14.67 3.28
C VAL A 332 -4.01 13.31 2.63
N ILE A 333 -4.17 13.23 1.31
CA ILE A 333 -3.99 12.01 0.51
C ILE A 333 -2.79 12.09 -0.43
N PHE A 334 -2.18 13.27 -0.55
CA PHE A 334 -0.93 13.48 -1.28
C PHE A 334 -0.13 14.57 -0.57
N ASP A 335 1.16 14.34 -0.37
CA ASP A 335 2.11 15.30 0.18
C ASP A 335 3.42 15.17 -0.61
N LYS A 336 3.95 16.30 -1.08
CA LYS A 336 5.20 16.35 -1.82
C LYS A 336 6.00 17.59 -1.45
N VAL A 337 7.26 17.37 -1.10
CA VAL A 337 8.26 18.44 -0.99
C VAL A 337 8.62 18.94 -2.39
N ILE A 338 8.51 20.23 -2.60
CA ILE A 338 8.85 20.89 -3.86
C ILE A 338 10.20 21.58 -3.71
N LYS A 339 11.18 21.16 -4.51
CA LYS A 339 12.50 21.81 -4.55
C LYS A 339 12.47 23.00 -5.52
N HIS A 340 13.20 24.05 -5.19
CA HIS A 340 13.34 25.22 -6.06
C HIS A 340 14.73 25.23 -6.71
N PHE A 341 14.80 25.85 -7.89
CA PHE A 341 16.05 26.03 -8.61
C PHE A 341 16.89 27.16 -8.00
N ASP A 342 18.11 26.84 -7.56
CA ASP A 342 19.07 27.79 -7.01
C ASP A 342 19.75 28.56 -8.15
N ARG A 343 19.13 29.69 -8.53
CA ARG A 343 19.65 30.59 -9.57
C ARG A 343 21.04 31.13 -9.23
N PHE A 344 21.31 31.41 -7.96
CA PHE A 344 22.59 31.98 -7.54
C PHE A 344 23.70 30.94 -7.73
N LEU A 345 23.50 29.73 -7.22
CA LEU A 345 24.43 28.62 -7.40
C LEU A 345 24.63 28.30 -8.88
N PHE A 346 23.56 28.32 -9.69
CA PHE A 346 23.67 28.13 -11.15
C PHE A 346 24.62 29.12 -11.81
N PHE A 347 24.45 30.41 -11.59
CA PHE A 347 25.33 31.41 -12.21
C PHE A 347 26.74 31.42 -11.61
N SER A 348 26.89 31.04 -10.33
CA SER A 348 28.19 30.80 -9.70
C SER A 348 28.94 29.66 -10.36
N LYS A 349 28.29 28.50 -10.56
CA LYS A 349 28.90 27.35 -11.26
C LYS A 349 29.14 27.63 -12.73
N LEU A 350 28.25 28.36 -13.39
CA LEU A 350 28.48 28.82 -14.76
C LEU A 350 29.68 29.75 -14.85
N ARG A 351 29.88 30.63 -13.86
CA ARG A 351 31.11 31.43 -13.76
C ARG A 351 32.33 30.55 -13.60
N GLU A 352 32.36 29.66 -12.59
CA GLU A 352 33.51 28.76 -12.36
C GLU A 352 33.86 27.93 -13.59
N TRP A 353 32.85 27.49 -14.35
CA TRP A 353 33.06 26.75 -15.59
C TRP A 353 33.64 27.64 -16.70
N ILE A 354 33.18 28.88 -16.82
CA ILE A 354 33.69 29.82 -17.83
C ILE A 354 35.07 30.38 -17.46
N ASP A 355 35.32 30.60 -16.17
CA ASP A 355 36.48 31.27 -15.57
C ASP A 355 37.26 30.26 -14.72
N ALA A 356 37.99 29.36 -15.38
CA ALA A 356 38.73 28.25 -14.77
C ALA A 356 40.01 28.72 -14.02
N TRP A 357 39.92 29.83 -13.27
CA TRP A 357 40.98 30.45 -12.46
C TRP A 357 42.17 31.04 -13.25
N HIS A 358 42.03 31.23 -14.57
CA HIS A 358 43.06 31.74 -15.51
C HIS A 358 42.45 32.65 -16.60
N ASP A 359 43.26 33.48 -17.26
CA ASP A 359 42.83 34.28 -18.43
C ASP A 359 42.33 33.38 -19.58
N PHE A 360 41.28 33.81 -20.30
CA PHE A 360 40.70 33.07 -21.43
C PHE A 360 41.75 32.65 -22.48
N ASP A 361 41.64 31.41 -22.94
CA ASP A 361 42.30 31.02 -24.19
C ASP A 361 41.46 31.44 -25.39
N PHE A 362 42.12 32.08 -26.35
CA PHE A 362 41.53 32.51 -27.61
C PHE A 362 41.97 31.62 -28.77
N TYR A 363 40.99 30.95 -29.37
CA TYR A 363 41.15 30.14 -30.56
C TYR A 363 40.55 30.84 -31.77
N TYR A 364 41.08 30.50 -32.93
CA TYR A 364 40.82 31.19 -34.17
C TYR A 364 40.43 30.21 -35.25
N ARG A 365 39.53 30.66 -36.12
CA ARG A 365 39.14 29.94 -37.32
C ARG A 365 38.73 30.94 -38.40
N ASP A 366 39.37 30.86 -39.56
CA ASP A 366 39.08 31.74 -40.68
C ASP A 366 38.32 30.99 -41.77
N THR A 367 37.36 31.64 -42.42
CA THR A 367 36.60 31.06 -43.53
C THR A 367 36.17 32.11 -44.55
N ASP A 368 36.08 31.68 -45.82
CA ASP A 368 35.46 32.42 -46.93
C ASP A 368 34.10 31.84 -47.34
N ALA A 369 33.56 30.89 -46.57
CA ALA A 369 32.28 30.29 -46.87
C ALA A 369 31.17 31.35 -46.97
N PRO A 370 30.30 31.28 -47.99
CA PRO A 370 29.25 32.27 -48.17
C PRO A 370 28.16 32.09 -47.10
N VAL A 371 28.22 32.89 -46.04
CA VAL A 371 27.22 32.89 -44.96
C VAL A 371 26.64 34.29 -44.74
N ASP A 372 25.33 34.33 -44.50
CA ASP A 372 24.65 35.54 -44.04
C ASP A 372 25.03 35.78 -42.57
N VAL A 373 26.04 36.63 -42.35
CA VAL A 373 26.63 36.87 -41.03
C VAL A 373 25.63 37.54 -40.08
N GLU A 374 24.89 38.55 -40.52
CA GLU A 374 23.95 39.30 -39.68
C GLU A 374 22.82 38.41 -39.14
N LYS A 375 22.26 37.54 -39.99
CA LYS A 375 21.20 36.61 -39.59
C LYS A 375 21.73 35.43 -38.78
N THR A 376 22.95 34.99 -39.08
CA THR A 376 23.51 33.76 -38.52
C THR A 376 24.18 34.00 -37.17
N TYR A 377 24.94 35.08 -37.04
CA TYR A 377 25.77 35.41 -35.87
C TYR A 377 25.33 36.74 -35.24
N ARG A 378 24.03 36.84 -34.93
CA ARG A 378 23.49 37.95 -34.15
C ARG A 378 23.92 37.82 -32.69
N VAL A 379 24.34 38.93 -32.07
CA VAL A 379 24.71 38.98 -30.65
C VAL A 379 23.63 38.38 -29.76
N GLY A 380 24.05 37.50 -28.84
CA GLY A 380 23.23 36.73 -27.92
C GLY A 380 22.60 35.46 -28.49
N LYS A 381 22.80 35.18 -29.79
CA LYS A 381 22.37 33.92 -30.39
C LYS A 381 23.32 32.79 -29.96
N ILE A 382 22.73 31.62 -29.69
CA ILE A 382 23.48 30.40 -29.42
C ILE A 382 23.55 29.56 -30.69
N ILE A 383 24.73 29.03 -30.98
CA ILE A 383 25.04 28.16 -32.11
C ILE A 383 25.74 26.89 -31.62
N ARG A 384 25.70 25.82 -32.41
CA ARG A 384 26.33 24.53 -32.10
C ARG A 384 27.25 24.14 -33.26
N CYS A 385 28.39 23.53 -32.98
CA CYS A 385 29.22 22.88 -34.02
C CYS A 385 28.42 21.78 -34.73
N GLY A 386 28.40 21.80 -36.06
CA GLY A 386 27.73 20.79 -36.88
C GLY A 386 28.55 19.53 -37.16
N SER A 387 29.87 19.63 -36.97
CA SER A 387 30.88 18.59 -37.14
C SER A 387 32.02 18.85 -36.14
N ASP A 388 32.96 17.92 -36.05
CA ASP A 388 34.19 18.14 -35.29
C ASP A 388 35.10 19.08 -36.09
N MET A 389 35.69 20.06 -35.40
CA MET A 389 36.18 21.28 -36.00
C MET A 389 37.59 21.60 -35.49
N GLU A 390 38.58 21.58 -36.39
CA GLU A 390 39.96 22.06 -36.16
C GLU A 390 40.03 23.53 -35.69
N LEU A 391 40.80 23.85 -34.67
CA LEU A 391 41.02 25.21 -34.19
C LEU A 391 42.51 25.48 -34.05
N THR A 392 42.91 26.74 -33.97
CA THR A 392 44.31 27.12 -33.73
C THR A 392 44.43 28.38 -32.92
N ARG A 393 45.53 28.50 -32.17
CA ARG A 393 45.91 29.75 -31.49
C ARG A 393 46.80 30.64 -32.37
N LYS A 394 47.22 30.17 -33.56
CA LYS A 394 48.30 30.75 -34.38
C LYS A 394 47.83 31.54 -35.62
N LEU A 395 46.56 31.85 -35.80
CA LEU A 395 46.07 32.58 -36.98
C LEU A 395 46.43 34.09 -36.94
N LEU A 396 47.65 34.40 -37.37
CA LEU A 396 48.18 35.77 -37.48
C LEU A 396 47.83 36.38 -38.84
N ARG A 397 47.37 37.64 -38.85
CA ARG A 397 46.97 38.44 -40.05
C ARG A 397 46.03 37.71 -41.03
N PRO A 398 44.69 37.87 -40.91
CA PRO A 398 43.72 37.17 -41.74
C PRO A 398 43.88 37.53 -43.21
N VAL A 399 43.71 36.53 -44.07
CA VAL A 399 43.53 36.71 -45.52
C VAL A 399 42.11 36.36 -45.98
N HIS A 400 41.26 35.89 -45.06
CA HIS A 400 39.88 35.47 -45.29
C HIS A 400 38.86 36.53 -44.84
N LYS A 401 37.64 36.44 -45.36
CA LYS A 401 36.54 37.39 -45.14
C LYS A 401 35.92 37.28 -43.76
N ILE A 402 35.94 36.12 -43.12
CA ILE A 402 35.32 35.89 -41.81
C ILE A 402 36.33 35.23 -40.89
N ARG A 403 36.41 35.73 -39.66
CA ARG A 403 37.22 35.21 -38.57
C ARG A 403 36.35 34.95 -37.35
N PHE A 404 36.36 33.72 -36.87
CA PHE A 404 35.83 33.35 -35.57
C PHE A 404 36.94 33.51 -34.53
N ILE A 405 36.61 34.23 -33.46
CA ILE A 405 37.41 34.36 -32.25
C ILE A 405 36.65 33.62 -31.17
N ILE A 406 37.24 32.59 -30.58
CA ILE A 406 36.55 31.67 -29.67
C ILE A 406 37.22 31.76 -28.31
N ALA A 407 36.49 32.27 -27.32
CA ALA A 407 36.88 32.31 -25.93
C ALA A 407 36.42 31.01 -25.24
N SER A 408 37.37 30.22 -24.75
CA SER A 408 37.08 28.97 -24.05
C SER A 408 38.28 28.39 -23.31
N HIS A 409 38.06 27.63 -22.24
CA HIS A 409 39.06 26.73 -21.62
C HIS A 409 38.84 25.26 -21.94
N HIS A 410 37.75 24.93 -22.64
CA HIS A 410 37.25 23.57 -22.81
C HIS A 410 37.37 23.08 -24.26
N ILE A 411 38.36 23.59 -24.97
CA ILE A 411 38.72 23.13 -26.32
C ILE A 411 39.84 22.11 -26.18
N ALA A 412 39.64 20.92 -26.77
CA ALA A 412 40.59 19.82 -26.64
C ALA A 412 41.86 20.08 -27.44
N SER A 413 43.02 19.84 -26.85
CA SER A 413 44.31 19.82 -27.53
C SER A 413 44.56 18.45 -28.17
N VAL A 414 44.96 18.42 -29.44
CA VAL A 414 45.37 17.19 -30.14
C VAL A 414 46.56 16.54 -29.46
N GLU A 415 47.48 17.34 -28.90
CA GLU A 415 48.65 16.84 -28.20
C GLU A 415 48.28 16.14 -26.89
N GLU A 416 47.33 16.70 -26.13
CA GLU A 416 46.84 16.11 -24.88
C GLU A 416 46.06 14.83 -25.15
N LEU A 417 45.20 14.83 -26.18
CA LEU A 417 44.47 13.65 -26.62
C LEU A 417 45.37 12.48 -26.99
N LYS A 418 46.57 12.75 -27.52
CA LYS A 418 47.56 11.71 -27.84
C LYS A 418 48.32 11.20 -26.62
N LYS A 419 48.28 11.89 -25.48
CA LYS A 419 49.00 11.53 -24.24
C LYS A 419 48.14 10.73 -23.25
N GLU A 420 46.83 10.87 -23.29
CA GLU A 420 45.92 10.21 -22.33
C GLU A 420 45.62 8.73 -22.66
N ASP A 421 46.09 8.23 -23.80
CA ASP A 421 45.81 6.88 -24.28
C ASP A 421 47.05 5.97 -24.12
N ASP A 422 47.29 5.47 -22.90
CA ASP A 422 48.42 4.57 -22.58
C ASP A 422 48.38 3.24 -23.37
N ASP A 423 47.25 2.88 -24.00
CA ASP A 423 47.04 1.65 -24.76
C ASP A 423 46.95 1.85 -26.29
N ALA A 424 47.00 3.08 -26.81
CA ALA A 424 46.82 3.35 -28.25
C ALA A 424 48.09 3.81 -28.96
N GLU A 425 48.91 2.86 -29.39
CA GLU A 425 49.92 3.11 -30.43
C GLU A 425 49.30 3.49 -31.80
N GLU A 426 47.97 3.55 -31.97
CA GLU A 426 47.33 3.76 -33.30
C GLU A 426 46.03 4.63 -33.33
N ALA A 427 45.77 5.51 -32.36
CA ALA A 427 44.62 6.42 -32.47
C ALA A 427 44.83 7.49 -33.57
N TYR A 428 44.27 7.27 -34.76
CA TYR A 428 44.29 8.25 -35.86
C TYR A 428 43.39 9.45 -35.53
N VAL A 429 44.01 10.55 -35.10
CA VAL A 429 43.33 11.85 -34.91
C VAL A 429 43.55 12.69 -36.18
N PRO A 430 42.51 12.96 -37.00
CA PRO A 430 42.64 13.70 -38.27
C PRO A 430 42.84 15.22 -38.09
N PHE A 431 43.15 15.65 -36.86
CA PHE A 431 43.30 17.04 -36.45
C PHE A 431 44.75 17.32 -36.05
N GLU A 432 45.18 18.57 -36.12
CA GLU A 432 46.57 18.99 -35.94
C GLU A 432 46.82 19.71 -34.62
N GLU A 433 45.95 20.65 -34.20
CA GLU A 433 46.22 21.47 -33.01
C GLU A 433 45.12 21.35 -31.96
N TYR A 434 43.90 21.77 -32.28
CA TYR A 434 42.82 21.86 -31.32
C TYR A 434 41.50 21.46 -31.95
N ILE A 435 40.57 20.92 -31.15
CA ILE A 435 39.30 20.38 -31.66
C ILE A 435 38.14 20.94 -30.85
N ALA A 436 37.19 21.57 -31.55
CA ALA A 436 35.83 21.75 -31.07
C ALA A 436 34.97 20.59 -31.57
N GLY A 437 34.41 19.78 -30.67
CA GLY A 437 33.56 18.66 -31.05
C GLY A 437 32.23 19.08 -31.68
N ARG A 438 31.63 18.20 -32.47
CA ARG A 438 30.21 18.28 -32.82
C ARG A 438 29.43 18.22 -31.51
N ASN A 439 28.56 19.18 -31.21
CA ASN A 439 27.99 19.41 -29.87
C ASN A 439 28.79 20.32 -28.92
N THR A 440 29.82 21.02 -29.39
CA THR A 440 30.27 22.25 -28.71
C THR A 440 29.29 23.39 -29.00
N TYR A 441 28.94 24.17 -27.97
CA TYR A 441 27.96 25.25 -28.06
C TYR A 441 28.62 26.61 -27.78
N PHE A 442 28.24 27.61 -28.55
CA PHE A 442 28.77 28.96 -28.44
C PHE A 442 27.66 30.01 -28.39
N MET A 443 27.82 31.01 -27.53
CA MET A 443 27.05 32.25 -27.61
C MET A 443 27.85 33.30 -28.37
N VAL A 444 27.19 33.98 -29.31
CA VAL A 444 27.78 35.15 -29.99
C VAL A 444 27.82 36.32 -29.02
N LEU A 445 29.01 36.76 -28.64
CA LEU A 445 29.20 37.93 -27.78
C LEU A 445 29.33 39.22 -28.57
N ASP A 446 29.99 39.16 -29.73
CA ASP A 446 30.25 40.32 -30.57
C ASP A 446 30.32 39.92 -32.06
N ASN A 447 30.00 40.86 -32.93
CA ASN A 447 30.07 40.72 -34.39
C ASN A 447 30.37 42.10 -34.99
N TYR A 448 31.59 42.28 -35.50
CA TYR A 448 32.07 43.58 -35.97
C TYR A 448 33.02 43.45 -37.17
N HIS A 449 33.23 44.54 -37.90
CA HIS A 449 34.19 44.58 -38.99
C HIS A 449 35.55 45.12 -38.53
N TYR A 450 36.63 44.50 -38.99
CA TYR A 450 37.99 44.99 -38.84
C TYR A 450 38.73 44.85 -40.17
N GLY A 451 39.01 45.97 -40.83
CA GLY A 451 39.50 45.98 -42.21
C GLY A 451 38.48 45.33 -43.16
N SER A 452 38.94 44.39 -43.99
CA SER A 452 38.10 43.60 -44.91
C SER A 452 37.52 42.32 -44.30
N THR A 453 37.76 42.06 -43.02
CA THR A 453 37.38 40.81 -42.35
C THR A 453 36.31 41.06 -41.29
N THR A 454 35.23 40.28 -41.32
CA THR A 454 34.23 40.23 -40.26
C THR A 454 34.72 39.36 -39.11
N GLN A 455 34.70 39.90 -37.90
CA GLN A 455 35.13 39.26 -36.66
C GLN A 455 33.89 38.82 -35.88
N ILE A 456 33.81 37.53 -35.53
CA ILE A 456 32.71 36.96 -34.75
C ILE A 456 33.30 36.42 -33.46
N LEU A 457 32.98 37.06 -32.33
CA LEU A 457 33.41 36.60 -31.02
C LEU A 457 32.39 35.64 -30.43
N LEU A 458 32.87 34.46 -30.08
CA LEU A 458 32.12 33.33 -29.54
C LEU A 458 32.60 33.02 -28.12
N LEU A 459 31.67 32.80 -27.20
CA LEU A 459 31.94 32.26 -25.86
C LEU A 459 31.39 30.84 -25.77
N GLN A 460 32.23 29.89 -25.38
CA GLN A 460 31.77 28.51 -25.17
C GLN A 460 30.83 28.43 -23.97
N LEU A 461 29.75 27.65 -24.09
CA LEU A 461 28.82 27.36 -23.00
C LEU A 461 28.63 25.85 -22.83
N PRO A 462 28.45 25.36 -21.60
CA PRO A 462 28.13 23.96 -21.37
C PRO A 462 26.69 23.67 -21.80
N TYR A 463 26.48 22.52 -22.45
CA TYR A 463 25.18 22.08 -22.92
C TYR A 463 24.18 21.90 -21.78
N THR A 464 24.63 21.34 -20.66
CA THR A 464 23.82 21.11 -19.45
C THR A 464 23.25 22.44 -18.94
N ALA A 465 24.04 23.51 -18.91
CA ALA A 465 23.54 24.84 -18.54
C ALA A 465 22.50 25.37 -19.53
N LEU A 466 22.63 25.11 -20.83
CA LEU A 466 21.62 25.48 -21.83
C LEU A 466 20.30 24.73 -21.63
N GLN A 467 20.37 23.43 -21.30
CA GLN A 467 19.18 22.63 -21.01
C GLN A 467 18.49 23.11 -19.74
N MET A 468 19.25 23.31 -18.68
CA MET A 468 18.73 23.83 -17.41
C MET A 468 18.10 25.20 -17.57
N ALA A 469 18.74 26.10 -18.31
CA ALA A 469 18.19 27.42 -18.56
C ALA A 469 16.85 27.36 -19.30
N LYS A 470 16.69 26.41 -20.22
CA LYS A 470 15.41 26.16 -20.88
C LYS A 470 14.36 25.59 -19.92
N VAL A 471 14.71 24.59 -19.12
CA VAL A 471 13.81 23.92 -18.16
C VAL A 471 13.30 24.92 -17.11
N PHE A 472 14.20 25.71 -16.53
CA PHE A 472 13.87 26.64 -15.44
C PHE A 472 13.56 28.06 -15.92
N GLY A 473 13.40 28.28 -17.22
CA GLY A 473 13.07 29.59 -17.79
C GLY A 473 14.13 30.69 -17.53
N VAL A 474 15.39 30.31 -17.35
CA VAL A 474 16.50 31.24 -17.16
C VAL A 474 16.92 31.81 -18.52
N ARG A 475 16.84 33.13 -18.67
CA ARG A 475 17.32 33.79 -19.88
C ARG A 475 18.86 33.87 -19.88
N LEU A 476 19.50 33.17 -20.82
CA LEU A 476 20.91 33.35 -21.13
C LEU A 476 21.05 34.40 -22.24
N SER A 477 21.63 35.55 -21.91
CA SER A 477 21.97 36.62 -22.86
C SER A 477 23.29 37.27 -22.47
N PRO A 478 23.96 37.99 -23.38
CA PRO A 478 25.22 38.67 -23.07
C PRO A 478 25.07 39.62 -21.88
N THR A 479 23.94 40.33 -21.78
CA THR A 479 23.64 41.22 -20.64
C THR A 479 23.50 40.46 -19.33
N VAL A 480 22.80 39.32 -19.33
CA VAL A 480 22.63 38.50 -18.11
C VAL A 480 23.95 37.86 -17.70
N LEU A 481 24.69 37.29 -18.66
CA LEU A 481 26.01 36.71 -18.37
C LEU A 481 26.97 37.77 -17.84
N ARG A 482 27.02 38.96 -18.45
CA ARG A 482 27.85 40.08 -17.95
C ARG A 482 27.55 40.45 -16.51
N LYS A 483 26.27 40.40 -16.12
CA LYS A 483 25.83 40.74 -14.77
C LYS A 483 26.07 39.63 -13.76
N GLU A 484 25.73 38.39 -14.12
CA GLU A 484 25.60 37.28 -13.16
C GLU A 484 26.83 36.34 -13.16
N SER A 485 27.51 36.16 -14.29
CA SER A 485 28.65 35.21 -14.40
C SER A 485 29.98 35.82 -14.82
N LEU A 486 29.98 36.90 -15.62
CA LEU A 486 31.20 37.57 -16.10
C LEU A 486 31.43 38.90 -15.38
N ALA A 487 30.84 39.08 -14.20
CA ALA A 487 30.99 40.30 -13.42
C ALA A 487 32.47 40.51 -13.06
N GLY A 488 33.06 41.59 -13.57
CA GLY A 488 34.47 41.91 -13.42
C GLY A 488 35.39 41.39 -14.54
N MET A 489 34.85 40.68 -15.54
CA MET A 489 35.61 40.17 -16.69
C MET A 489 35.27 40.96 -17.96
N ASP A 490 36.29 41.45 -18.67
CA ASP A 490 36.11 42.09 -19.99
C ASP A 490 36.51 41.15 -21.13
N VAL A 491 35.74 40.07 -21.32
CA VAL A 491 36.00 39.06 -22.36
C VAL A 491 36.12 39.69 -23.75
N ILE A 492 35.30 40.70 -24.05
CA ILE A 492 35.30 41.38 -25.35
C ILE A 492 36.58 42.21 -25.52
N GLY A 493 36.97 42.99 -24.51
CA GLY A 493 38.20 43.77 -24.51
C GLY A 493 39.46 42.90 -24.60
N THR A 494 39.52 41.81 -23.83
CA THR A 494 40.65 40.86 -23.86
C THR A 494 40.76 40.18 -25.22
N ALA A 495 39.65 39.71 -25.81
CA ALA A 495 39.65 39.11 -27.14
C ALA A 495 40.17 40.06 -28.22
N ARG A 496 39.76 41.34 -28.15
CA ARG A 496 40.22 42.38 -29.09
C ARG A 496 41.70 42.67 -28.93
N THR A 497 42.20 42.66 -27.70
CA THR A 497 43.61 42.87 -27.38
C THR A 497 44.46 41.70 -27.88
N ASP A 498 44.04 40.44 -27.64
CA ASP A 498 44.70 39.24 -28.18
C ASP A 498 44.76 39.30 -29.71
N LEU A 499 43.65 39.62 -30.37
CA LEU A 499 43.63 39.79 -31.83
C LEU A 499 44.61 40.89 -32.27
N GLN A 500 44.61 42.05 -31.62
CA GLN A 500 45.48 43.16 -31.99
C GLN A 500 46.96 42.78 -31.87
N THR A 501 47.35 42.08 -30.80
CA THR A 501 48.71 41.54 -30.64
C THR A 501 49.06 40.64 -31.82
N LYS A 502 48.19 39.69 -32.15
CA LYS A 502 48.36 38.75 -33.29
C LYS A 502 48.43 39.45 -34.65
N MET A 503 47.81 40.61 -34.80
CA MET A 503 47.90 41.40 -36.03
C MET A 503 49.29 42.06 -36.20
N THR A 504 50.01 42.30 -35.09
CA THR A 504 51.37 42.87 -35.15
C THR A 504 52.43 41.86 -35.58
N GLU A 505 52.20 40.58 -35.31
CA GLU A 505 53.12 39.49 -35.63
C GLU A 505 53.19 39.19 -37.15
N PRO A 506 54.25 38.50 -37.64
CA PRO A 506 54.34 38.06 -39.02
C PRO A 506 53.20 37.12 -39.43
N VAL A 507 52.87 37.06 -40.72
CA VAL A 507 51.87 36.12 -41.24
C VAL A 507 52.30 34.69 -40.92
N HIS A 508 51.48 33.94 -40.18
CA HIS A 508 51.76 32.55 -39.85
C HIS A 508 51.49 31.64 -41.06
N GLY A 509 52.22 30.53 -41.19
CA GLY A 509 52.06 29.57 -42.29
C GLY A 509 50.63 29.02 -42.42
N HIS A 510 49.90 28.89 -41.31
CA HIS A 510 48.47 28.47 -41.31
C HIS A 510 47.58 29.44 -42.08
N SER A 511 47.86 30.75 -42.03
CA SER A 511 47.10 31.76 -42.74
C SER A 511 47.28 31.68 -44.26
N LEU A 512 48.27 30.95 -44.76
CA LEU A 512 48.58 30.80 -46.19
C LEU A 512 48.47 29.34 -46.68
N SER A 513 48.24 28.38 -45.79
CA SER A 513 48.25 26.95 -46.12
C SER A 513 46.91 26.51 -46.73
N ALA A 514 46.94 26.03 -47.98
CA ALA A 514 45.75 25.51 -48.66
C ALA A 514 45.09 24.33 -47.92
N VAL A 515 45.91 23.45 -47.31
CA VAL A 515 45.42 22.33 -46.48
C VAL A 515 44.70 22.86 -45.25
N TRP A 516 45.29 23.86 -44.59
CA TRP A 516 44.70 24.49 -43.42
C TRP A 516 43.39 25.21 -43.77
N THR A 517 43.39 26.01 -44.83
CA THR A 517 42.19 26.68 -45.34
C THR A 517 41.07 25.69 -45.66
N ALA A 518 41.38 24.54 -46.27
CA ALA A 518 40.38 23.51 -46.56
C ALA A 518 39.76 22.93 -45.29
N LYS A 519 40.57 22.64 -44.26
CA LYS A 519 40.08 22.20 -42.95
C LYS A 519 39.20 23.27 -42.30
N MET A 520 39.55 24.55 -42.42
CA MET A 520 38.84 25.66 -41.78
C MET A 520 37.60 26.16 -42.52
N TYR A 521 37.41 25.75 -43.78
CA TYR A 521 36.36 26.28 -44.66
C TYR A 521 34.94 26.16 -44.08
N GLN A 522 34.60 25.07 -43.39
CA GLN A 522 33.26 24.90 -42.84
C GLN A 522 32.96 25.91 -41.71
N PRO A 523 31.93 26.77 -41.84
CA PRO A 523 31.58 27.75 -40.82
C PRO A 523 30.90 27.11 -39.60
N ILE A 524 31.13 27.68 -38.41
CA ILE A 524 30.51 27.21 -37.16
C ILE A 524 28.99 27.41 -37.22
N GLY A 525 28.21 26.41 -36.83
CA GLY A 525 26.74 26.45 -36.93
C GLY A 525 26.15 25.78 -38.17
N PHE A 526 26.99 25.18 -39.01
CA PHE A 526 26.58 24.44 -40.20
C PHE A 526 27.14 23.01 -40.22
N ASP A 527 26.44 22.10 -40.90
CA ASP A 527 26.94 20.75 -41.20
C ASP A 527 27.79 20.72 -42.49
N GLN A 528 28.26 19.53 -42.87
CA GLN A 528 29.12 19.33 -44.05
C GLN A 528 28.42 19.69 -45.37
N ASP A 529 27.08 19.70 -45.39
CA ASP A 529 26.28 20.10 -46.55
C ASP A 529 25.94 21.61 -46.54
N ALA A 530 26.62 22.38 -45.70
CA ALA A 530 26.38 23.82 -45.48
C ALA A 530 24.94 24.14 -45.03
N ARG A 531 24.28 23.23 -44.31
CA ARG A 531 22.94 23.45 -43.72
C ARG A 531 23.07 23.85 -42.26
N LYS A 532 22.21 24.77 -41.81
CA LYS A 532 22.19 25.22 -40.42
C LYS A 532 21.84 24.08 -39.48
N VAL A 533 22.61 23.91 -38.41
CA VAL A 533 22.36 22.85 -37.44
C VAL A 533 21.45 23.29 -36.31
N SER A 534 20.59 22.37 -35.84
CA SER A 534 19.77 22.61 -34.66
C SER A 534 20.63 22.56 -33.37
N LEU A 535 20.12 23.17 -32.29
CA LEU A 535 20.73 23.08 -30.96
C LEU A 535 20.53 21.72 -30.28
N ARG A 536 19.71 20.82 -30.84
CA ARG A 536 19.62 19.45 -30.31
C ARG A 536 20.94 18.73 -30.58
N PRO A 537 21.53 18.06 -29.57
CA PRO A 537 22.76 17.31 -29.76
C PRO A 537 22.50 16.16 -30.75
N LYS A 538 23.51 15.83 -31.56
CA LYS A 538 23.45 14.67 -32.45
C LYS A 538 23.97 13.45 -31.69
N HIS A 539 23.15 12.39 -31.61
CA HIS A 539 23.58 11.13 -31.01
C HIS A 539 24.78 10.56 -31.77
N VAL A 540 25.83 10.21 -31.04
CA VAL A 540 26.99 9.47 -31.54
C VAL A 540 26.66 7.99 -31.40
N VAL A 541 26.49 7.26 -32.51
CA VAL A 541 26.25 5.81 -32.49
C VAL A 541 27.60 5.12 -32.65
N THR A 542 28.15 4.57 -31.58
CA THR A 542 29.42 3.84 -31.59
C THR A 542 29.24 2.44 -32.20
N LYS A 543 29.78 2.23 -33.40
CA LYS A 543 30.02 0.88 -33.96
C LYS A 543 31.45 0.67 -34.49
N VAL A 544 32.33 1.67 -34.37
CA VAL A 544 33.69 1.61 -34.92
C VAL A 544 34.69 1.98 -33.83
N ARG A 545 35.68 1.10 -33.60
CA ARG A 545 36.79 1.25 -32.64
C ARG A 545 37.53 2.58 -32.77
N ASN A 546 37.54 3.18 -33.97
CA ASN A 546 38.25 4.42 -34.28
C ASN A 546 37.45 5.70 -33.98
N GLU A 547 36.32 5.66 -33.26
CA GLU A 547 35.65 6.88 -32.77
C GLU A 547 35.66 6.96 -31.23
N GLU A 548 36.41 6.11 -30.52
CA GLU A 548 36.38 6.08 -29.05
C GLU A 548 37.03 7.31 -28.38
N TYR A 549 38.01 7.96 -29.02
CA TYR A 549 38.59 9.24 -28.54
C TYR A 549 37.57 10.40 -28.50
N VAL A 550 36.46 10.28 -29.22
CA VAL A 550 35.37 11.25 -29.28
C VAL A 550 34.61 11.29 -27.95
N ASN A 551 34.48 10.17 -27.23
CA ASN A 551 33.65 10.10 -26.03
C ASN A 551 34.22 10.85 -24.81
N PHE A 552 35.54 11.01 -24.73
CA PHE A 552 36.19 11.59 -23.54
C PHE A 552 35.84 13.08 -23.35
N PHE A 553 35.63 13.82 -24.46
CA PHE A 553 35.35 15.27 -24.43
C PHE A 553 34.04 15.70 -25.12
N ILE A 554 33.35 14.83 -25.86
CA ILE A 554 32.10 15.21 -26.58
C ILE A 554 30.83 14.94 -25.76
N ASN A 555 30.90 14.11 -24.73
CA ASN A 555 29.76 13.80 -23.85
C ASN A 555 29.89 14.31 -22.40
N TYR A 556 31.07 14.81 -22.00
CA TYR A 556 31.30 15.33 -20.65
C TYR A 556 31.58 16.82 -20.72
N ASP A 557 30.53 17.66 -20.67
CA ASP A 557 30.72 19.11 -20.58
C ASP A 557 31.16 19.56 -19.18
N GLY A 558 31.31 18.64 -18.22
CA GLY A 558 31.85 18.90 -16.89
C GLY A 558 31.01 19.82 -16.00
N PHE A 559 29.81 20.20 -16.44
CA PHE A 559 28.91 21.06 -15.67
C PHE A 559 28.12 20.23 -14.64
N PRO A 560 27.85 20.75 -13.43
CA PRO A 560 27.13 20.00 -12.41
C PRO A 560 25.75 19.52 -12.89
N LYS A 561 25.27 18.41 -12.34
CA LYS A 561 23.99 17.83 -12.75
C LYS A 561 22.82 18.65 -12.19
N ARG A 562 21.65 18.50 -12.82
CA ARG A 562 20.42 19.24 -12.46
C ARG A 562 20.12 19.19 -10.96
N GLU A 563 20.30 18.03 -10.34
CA GLU A 563 19.94 17.76 -8.95
C GLU A 563 20.72 18.63 -7.96
N GLU A 564 21.94 19.04 -8.32
CA GLU A 564 22.82 19.86 -7.47
C GLU A 564 22.35 21.31 -7.36
N PHE A 565 21.50 21.76 -8.28
CA PHE A 565 20.93 23.11 -8.29
C PHE A 565 19.52 23.15 -7.69
N LEU A 566 19.04 22.06 -7.13
CA LEU A 566 17.74 22.01 -6.46
C LEU A 566 17.96 22.16 -4.95
N LYS A 567 17.65 23.35 -4.42
CA LYS A 567 17.81 23.62 -3.00
C LYS A 567 16.61 23.11 -2.22
N ASP A 568 16.89 22.48 -1.08
CA ASP A 568 15.89 22.01 -0.15
C ASP A 568 15.31 23.22 0.60
N ASN A 569 14.18 23.74 0.13
CA ASN A 569 13.22 24.40 1.00
C ASN A 569 12.13 23.38 1.31
N TYR A 570 11.70 23.30 2.57
CA TYR A 570 10.65 22.37 3.01
C TYR A 570 9.25 22.82 2.59
N SER A 571 9.12 23.53 1.45
CA SER A 571 7.84 23.95 0.89
C SER A 571 7.08 22.70 0.44
N LYS A 572 5.87 22.52 0.96
CA LYS A 572 5.04 21.33 0.67
C LYS A 572 3.87 21.68 -0.22
N LEU A 573 3.59 20.79 -1.16
CA LEU A 573 2.32 20.75 -1.88
C LEU A 573 1.51 19.56 -1.36
N GLN A 574 0.34 19.85 -0.80
CA GLN A 574 -0.58 18.85 -0.27
C GLN A 574 -1.90 18.84 -1.03
N ILE A 575 -2.45 17.65 -1.27
CA ILE A 575 -3.84 17.47 -1.68
C ILE A 575 -4.58 16.80 -0.54
N ALA A 576 -5.65 17.44 -0.08
CA ALA A 576 -6.52 16.93 0.96
C ALA A 576 -7.95 16.76 0.42
N ILE A 577 -8.67 15.79 0.97
CA ILE A 577 -10.08 15.57 0.70
C ILE A 577 -10.88 15.92 1.94
N GLY A 578 -11.88 16.78 1.77
CA GLY A 578 -12.77 17.17 2.85
C GLY A 578 -13.41 18.53 2.61
N ASN A 579 -13.96 19.09 3.67
CA ASN A 579 -14.59 20.40 3.61
C ASN A 579 -13.55 21.48 3.89
N VAL A 580 -13.39 22.38 2.92
CA VAL A 580 -12.43 23.48 2.93
C VAL A 580 -12.59 24.41 4.15
N LYS A 581 -13.79 24.45 4.76
CA LYS A 581 -14.04 25.17 6.03
C LYS A 581 -13.14 24.71 7.17
N TYR A 582 -12.75 23.43 7.18
CA TYR A 582 -11.93 22.83 8.24
C TYR A 582 -10.45 22.67 7.85
N LEU A 583 -10.05 23.25 6.72
CA LEU A 583 -8.65 23.26 6.30
C LEU A 583 -7.84 24.21 7.19
N VAL A 584 -6.73 23.72 7.72
CA VAL A 584 -5.79 24.52 8.53
C VAL A 584 -4.76 25.17 7.59
N SER A 585 -4.84 26.48 7.43
CA SER A 585 -3.91 27.30 6.64
C SER A 585 -4.02 28.77 7.06
N ASN A 586 -2.99 29.59 6.89
CA ASN A 586 -3.07 31.02 7.22
C ASN A 586 -4.08 31.74 6.34
N VAL A 587 -4.11 31.42 5.04
CA VAL A 587 -5.07 32.01 4.10
C VAL A 587 -5.73 30.95 3.24
N ILE A 588 -7.03 31.10 3.02
CA ILE A 588 -7.80 30.25 2.11
C ILE A 588 -8.31 31.05 0.92
N VAL A 589 -8.19 30.48 -0.28
CA VAL A 589 -8.71 31.04 -1.53
C VAL A 589 -9.99 30.32 -1.88
N THR A 590 -11.08 31.07 -1.92
CA THR A 590 -12.40 30.57 -2.33
C THR A 590 -12.94 31.40 -3.49
N ASP A 591 -13.89 30.83 -4.20
CA ASP A 591 -14.73 31.55 -5.14
C ASP A 591 -15.52 32.64 -4.42
N ASN A 592 -15.77 33.75 -5.11
CA ASN A 592 -16.77 34.70 -4.67
C ASN A 592 -18.17 34.30 -5.20
N ASN A 593 -19.07 33.98 -4.27
CA ASN A 593 -20.48 33.65 -4.52
C ASN A 593 -21.43 34.86 -4.48
N VAL A 594 -20.94 36.05 -4.09
CA VAL A 594 -21.78 37.26 -3.98
C VAL A 594 -21.80 37.99 -5.32
N SER A 595 -22.99 38.42 -5.75
CA SER A 595 -23.24 39.19 -6.98
C SER A 595 -22.27 40.38 -7.11
N GLU A 596 -21.26 40.25 -7.96
CA GLU A 596 -20.11 41.15 -7.98
C GLU A 596 -20.14 42.10 -9.18
N ALA A 597 -20.55 43.34 -8.93
CA ALA A 597 -20.35 44.45 -9.85
C ALA A 597 -18.99 45.16 -9.65
N SER A 598 -18.12 44.71 -8.72
CA SER A 598 -16.98 45.52 -8.24
C SER A 598 -15.57 44.90 -8.30
N MET A 599 -15.40 43.61 -8.62
CA MET A 599 -14.06 43.02 -8.82
C MET A 599 -13.76 42.73 -10.29
N LYS A 600 -12.52 43.02 -10.68
CA LYS A 600 -12.04 42.74 -12.04
C LYS A 600 -11.79 41.23 -12.20
N PRO A 601 -12.28 40.59 -13.26
CA PRO A 601 -11.97 39.19 -13.54
C PRO A 601 -10.46 38.93 -13.60
N GLY A 602 -10.03 37.80 -13.05
CA GLY A 602 -8.62 37.41 -12.94
C GLY A 602 -7.88 37.96 -11.73
N THR A 603 -8.59 38.47 -10.72
CA THR A 603 -8.00 39.04 -9.50
C THR A 603 -8.51 38.34 -8.25
N CYS A 604 -7.74 38.44 -7.16
CA CYS A 604 -8.16 38.04 -5.82
C CYS A 604 -8.17 39.26 -4.89
N LYS A 605 -9.03 39.25 -3.87
CA LYS A 605 -9.10 40.30 -2.84
C LYS A 605 -9.04 39.68 -1.45
N LEU A 606 -8.18 40.21 -0.60
CA LEU A 606 -8.09 39.83 0.81
C LEU A 606 -9.30 40.40 1.57
N VAL A 607 -9.97 39.56 2.35
CA VAL A 607 -11.09 39.93 3.21
C VAL A 607 -10.73 39.56 4.64
N SER A 608 -10.75 40.55 5.52
CA SER A 608 -10.50 40.40 6.96
C SER A 608 -11.79 40.02 7.66
N GLU A 609 -11.89 38.77 8.11
CA GLU A 609 -12.84 38.21 9.10
C GLU A 609 -13.18 36.79 8.67
N ILE A 610 -12.61 35.77 9.35
CA ILE A 610 -13.32 34.58 9.90
C ILE A 610 -12.46 34.07 11.08
N GLY A 611 -13.10 33.68 12.19
CA GLY A 611 -12.43 32.91 13.25
C GLY A 611 -11.98 31.53 12.78
N GLU A 612 -11.36 30.76 13.68
CA GLU A 612 -10.75 29.43 13.44
C GLU A 612 -11.52 28.56 12.42
N PRO A 613 -10.83 27.87 11.48
CA PRO A 613 -9.43 27.41 11.54
C PRO A 613 -8.42 28.08 10.58
N TYR A 614 -8.74 29.22 9.98
CA TYR A 614 -7.80 30.02 9.18
C TYR A 614 -7.90 31.51 9.51
N ASP A 615 -6.77 32.22 9.42
CA ASP A 615 -6.66 33.63 9.84
C ASP A 615 -7.23 34.60 8.80
N TYR A 616 -7.16 34.22 7.51
CA TYR A 616 -7.52 35.09 6.38
C TYR A 616 -8.25 34.37 5.25
N ARG A 617 -9.04 35.12 4.47
CA ARG A 617 -9.69 34.63 3.25
C ARG A 617 -9.38 35.53 2.05
N LEU A 618 -9.07 34.91 0.91
CA LEU A 618 -8.99 35.54 -0.41
C LEU A 618 -10.21 35.15 -1.24
N LEU A 619 -10.92 36.14 -1.74
CA LEU A 619 -12.02 35.94 -2.70
C LEU A 619 -11.47 36.05 -4.12
N ALA A 620 -11.64 35.01 -4.93
CA ALA A 620 -11.24 34.96 -6.33
C ALA A 620 -12.40 35.33 -7.27
N SER A 621 -12.15 36.25 -8.20
CA SER A 621 -13.13 36.69 -9.19
C SER A 621 -12.71 36.27 -10.60
N TYR A 622 -13.46 35.33 -11.19
CA TYR A 622 -13.27 34.78 -12.52
C TYR A 622 -14.64 34.54 -13.20
N PRO A 623 -14.71 34.60 -14.54
CA PRO A 623 -15.98 34.48 -15.28
C PRO A 623 -16.52 33.06 -15.23
N VAL A 624 -17.82 32.91 -15.51
CA VAL A 624 -18.46 31.61 -15.77
C VAL A 624 -17.96 31.04 -17.10
N TRP A 625 -17.84 29.72 -17.19
CA TRP A 625 -17.42 29.05 -18.41
C TRP A 625 -18.41 29.28 -19.54
N GLN A 626 -17.94 29.83 -20.67
CA GLN A 626 -18.70 30.03 -21.91
C GLN A 626 -17.94 29.40 -23.07
N GLU A 627 -17.69 28.09 -22.96
CA GLU A 627 -17.01 27.28 -23.98
C GLU A 627 -15.54 27.68 -24.27
N GLY A 628 -14.99 28.64 -23.51
CA GLY A 628 -13.59 29.04 -23.59
C GLY A 628 -13.31 30.18 -24.58
N GLU A 629 -14.35 30.84 -25.10
CA GLU A 629 -14.25 31.90 -26.11
C GLU A 629 -13.93 33.29 -25.53
N ALA A 630 -14.09 33.47 -24.22
CA ALA A 630 -14.00 34.75 -23.53
C ALA A 630 -12.74 34.91 -22.64
N ASN A 631 -11.63 34.23 -22.99
CA ASN A 631 -10.37 34.21 -22.23
C ASN A 631 -10.49 33.67 -20.80
N GLU A 632 -11.52 32.88 -20.49
CA GLU A 632 -11.83 32.32 -19.17
C GLU A 632 -10.64 31.60 -18.55
N LYS A 633 -9.94 30.79 -19.34
CA LYS A 633 -8.72 30.08 -18.93
C LYS A 633 -7.65 31.04 -18.40
N LYS A 634 -7.45 32.18 -19.08
CA LYS A 634 -6.46 33.19 -18.70
C LYS A 634 -6.88 33.93 -17.42
N PHE A 635 -8.17 34.22 -17.27
CA PHE A 635 -8.68 34.83 -16.04
C PHE A 635 -8.54 33.88 -14.85
N LEU A 636 -8.91 32.61 -15.00
CA LEU A 636 -8.74 31.61 -13.94
C LEU A 636 -7.27 31.46 -13.54
N GLN A 637 -6.36 31.35 -14.51
CA GLN A 637 -4.91 31.34 -14.25
C GLN A 637 -4.44 32.63 -13.54
N SER A 638 -4.95 33.78 -13.97
CA SER A 638 -4.63 35.07 -13.35
C SER A 638 -5.10 35.14 -11.90
N CYS A 639 -6.22 34.52 -11.53
CA CYS A 639 -6.68 34.43 -10.14
C CYS A 639 -5.66 33.71 -9.26
N TYR A 640 -5.18 32.52 -9.67
CA TYR A 640 -4.12 31.80 -8.93
C TYR A 640 -2.87 32.66 -8.78
N ARG A 641 -2.41 33.30 -9.86
CA ARG A 641 -1.25 34.21 -9.84
C ARG A 641 -1.45 35.39 -8.88
N SER A 642 -2.66 35.95 -8.86
CA SER A 642 -3.03 37.04 -7.96
C SER A 642 -3.03 36.58 -6.50
N ALA A 643 -3.55 35.38 -6.21
CA ALA A 643 -3.57 34.82 -4.86
C ALA A 643 -2.16 34.64 -4.31
N TYR A 644 -1.25 34.00 -5.08
CA TYR A 644 0.14 33.82 -4.67
C TYR A 644 0.88 35.13 -4.42
N LYS A 645 0.68 36.14 -5.28
CA LYS A 645 1.28 37.47 -5.09
C LYS A 645 0.80 38.15 -3.80
N ILE A 646 -0.49 38.04 -3.49
CA ILE A 646 -1.04 38.61 -2.25
C ILE A 646 -0.49 37.86 -1.04
N ALA A 647 -0.44 36.52 -1.09
CA ALA A 647 0.09 35.72 0.00
C ALA A 647 1.58 36.03 0.27
N GLN A 648 2.39 36.13 -0.78
CA GLN A 648 3.80 36.50 -0.67
C GLN A 648 3.98 37.92 -0.10
N ALA A 649 3.19 38.89 -0.56
CA ALA A 649 3.27 40.27 -0.07
C ALA A 649 2.91 40.40 1.43
N ASN A 650 2.03 39.51 1.93
CA ASN A 650 1.62 39.47 3.33
C ASN A 650 2.42 38.47 4.19
N LYS A 651 3.38 37.74 3.60
CA LYS A 651 4.22 36.74 4.29
C LYS A 651 3.40 35.64 4.99
N PHE A 652 2.44 35.06 4.27
CA PHE A 652 1.71 33.89 4.77
C PHE A 652 2.52 32.61 4.56
N ASP A 653 2.68 31.83 5.63
CA ASP A 653 3.45 30.57 5.64
C ASP A 653 2.66 29.37 5.07
N SER A 654 1.38 29.58 4.74
CA SER A 654 0.53 28.59 4.08
C SER A 654 -0.66 29.21 3.32
N ILE A 655 -0.98 28.64 2.16
CA ILE A 655 -2.15 29.00 1.33
C ILE A 655 -2.97 27.75 0.97
N GLY A 656 -4.26 27.80 1.32
CA GLY A 656 -5.26 26.80 0.97
C GLY A 656 -6.05 27.21 -0.27
N PHE A 657 -6.37 26.26 -1.15
CA PHE A 657 -7.22 26.47 -2.33
C PHE A 657 -8.39 25.48 -2.36
N THR A 658 -9.56 25.95 -2.77
CA THR A 658 -10.48 25.08 -3.53
C THR A 658 -10.00 24.99 -4.97
N CYS A 659 -10.32 23.91 -5.70
CA CYS A 659 -10.06 23.87 -7.14
C CYS A 659 -11.00 24.85 -7.86
N LEU A 660 -10.52 26.08 -8.06
CA LEU A 660 -11.28 27.18 -8.67
C LEU A 660 -11.80 26.81 -10.06
N GLY A 661 -13.01 27.28 -10.40
CA GLY A 661 -13.62 27.10 -11.72
C GLY A 661 -14.64 25.96 -11.78
N LEU A 662 -14.51 24.94 -10.94
CA LEU A 662 -15.45 23.80 -10.92
C LEU A 662 -16.88 24.23 -10.57
N ASP A 663 -17.00 25.23 -9.70
CA ASP A 663 -18.26 25.87 -9.29
C ASP A 663 -18.92 26.69 -10.42
N LYS A 664 -18.15 27.14 -11.40
CA LYS A 664 -18.63 27.98 -12.52
C LYS A 664 -18.60 27.27 -13.88
N GLY A 665 -18.69 25.94 -13.87
CA GLY A 665 -18.89 25.12 -15.07
C GLY A 665 -17.64 24.89 -15.92
N TYR A 666 -16.44 25.18 -15.43
CA TYR A 666 -15.21 24.86 -16.17
C TYR A 666 -15.05 23.33 -16.26
N PRO A 667 -14.66 22.79 -17.43
CA PRO A 667 -14.32 21.38 -17.54
C PRO A 667 -13.24 21.00 -16.52
N ILE A 668 -13.45 19.88 -15.83
CA ILE A 668 -12.63 19.46 -14.69
C ILE A 668 -11.14 19.39 -15.04
N ASP A 669 -10.79 18.82 -16.20
CA ASP A 669 -9.40 18.65 -16.62
C ASP A 669 -8.75 20.00 -16.94
N ILE A 670 -9.52 20.98 -17.44
CA ILE A 670 -9.02 22.35 -17.70
C ILE A 670 -8.74 23.08 -16.39
N ALA A 671 -9.67 23.02 -15.43
CA ALA A 671 -9.52 23.69 -14.14
C ALA A 671 -8.33 23.12 -13.34
N ILE A 672 -8.23 21.79 -13.30
CA ILE A 672 -7.12 21.07 -12.65
C ILE A 672 -5.79 21.41 -13.32
N SER A 673 -5.70 21.37 -14.65
CA SER A 673 -4.45 21.66 -15.36
C SER A 673 -3.98 23.10 -15.11
N ILE A 674 -4.88 24.08 -15.10
CA ILE A 674 -4.55 25.47 -14.77
C ILE A 674 -4.05 25.60 -13.32
N ALA A 675 -4.72 24.96 -12.37
CA ALA A 675 -4.35 24.98 -10.95
C ALA A 675 -2.97 24.35 -10.72
N ALA A 676 -2.76 23.14 -11.26
CA ALA A 676 -1.51 22.39 -11.18
C ALA A 676 -0.35 23.16 -11.83
N GLN A 677 -0.50 23.57 -13.10
CA GLN A 677 0.54 24.26 -13.83
C GLN A 677 0.96 25.56 -13.15
N THR A 678 0.00 26.38 -12.70
CA THR A 678 0.30 27.67 -12.07
C THR A 678 0.98 27.50 -10.71
N THR A 679 0.55 26.49 -9.94
CA THR A 679 1.15 26.17 -8.63
C THR A 679 2.58 25.68 -8.78
N ILE A 680 2.82 24.71 -9.67
CA ILE A 680 4.17 24.20 -9.94
C ILE A 680 5.08 25.31 -10.48
N GLU A 681 4.59 26.16 -11.39
CA GLU A 681 5.35 27.33 -11.86
C GLU A 681 5.81 28.21 -10.69
N TYR A 682 4.92 28.56 -9.76
CA TYR A 682 5.23 29.45 -8.65
C TYR A 682 6.17 28.84 -7.62
N MET A 683 5.94 27.57 -7.24
CA MET A 683 6.77 26.89 -6.24
C MET A 683 8.17 26.55 -6.76
N THR A 684 8.31 26.13 -8.03
CA THR A 684 9.62 25.75 -8.59
C THR A 684 10.51 26.93 -8.96
N THR A 685 9.91 28.08 -9.30
CA THR A 685 10.63 29.31 -9.64
C THR A 685 10.97 30.18 -8.42
N GLY A 686 10.58 29.77 -7.23
CA GLY A 686 10.76 30.54 -5.99
C GLY A 686 9.91 31.82 -5.93
N LYS A 687 8.81 31.88 -6.70
CA LYS A 687 7.84 32.99 -6.60
C LYS A 687 6.90 32.81 -5.40
N PHE A 688 6.85 31.62 -4.81
CA PHE A 688 6.16 31.32 -3.56
C PHE A 688 6.84 30.12 -2.89
N ASP A 689 7.45 30.32 -1.72
CA ASP A 689 8.33 29.33 -1.06
C ASP A 689 7.68 28.68 0.18
N ASP A 690 6.37 28.82 0.33
CA ASP A 690 5.62 28.37 1.51
C ASP A 690 4.65 27.22 1.18
N ASN A 691 3.89 26.76 2.18
CA ASN A 691 3.06 25.57 2.02
C ASN A 691 1.80 25.84 1.19
N VAL A 692 1.49 24.94 0.26
CA VAL A 692 0.28 25.01 -0.57
C VAL A 692 -0.58 23.77 -0.30
N VAL A 693 -1.86 23.97 -0.02
CA VAL A 693 -2.81 22.87 0.17
C VAL A 693 -4.03 23.05 -0.73
N PHE A 694 -4.35 22.04 -1.54
CA PHE A 694 -5.64 21.98 -2.23
C PHE A 694 -6.60 21.09 -1.46
N CYS A 695 -7.73 21.65 -1.02
CA CYS A 695 -8.80 20.89 -0.39
C CYS A 695 -9.91 20.62 -1.41
N LEU A 696 -10.08 19.35 -1.79
CA LEU A 696 -10.99 18.89 -2.83
C LEU A 696 -12.19 18.16 -2.22
N LYS A 697 -13.34 18.24 -2.90
CA LYS A 697 -14.62 17.70 -2.38
C LYS A 697 -14.80 16.19 -2.62
N SER A 698 -14.02 15.56 -3.50
CA SER A 698 -14.17 14.12 -3.81
C SER A 698 -12.84 13.45 -4.19
N GLU A 699 -12.78 12.13 -3.94
CA GLU A 699 -11.65 11.28 -4.31
C GLU A 699 -11.38 11.26 -5.81
N SER A 700 -12.43 11.23 -6.63
CA SER A 700 -12.31 11.24 -8.09
C SER A 700 -11.62 12.50 -8.62
N VAL A 701 -11.99 13.69 -8.10
CA VAL A 701 -11.33 14.95 -8.50
C VAL A 701 -9.88 14.95 -8.03
N ALA A 702 -9.62 14.46 -6.81
CA ALA A 702 -8.27 14.44 -6.26
C ALA A 702 -7.35 13.45 -6.98
N ALA A 703 -7.84 12.28 -7.37
CA ALA A 703 -7.08 11.31 -8.16
C ALA A 703 -6.64 11.90 -9.51
N ARG A 704 -7.55 12.63 -10.18
CA ARG A 704 -7.22 13.37 -11.42
C ARG A 704 -6.19 14.47 -11.16
N PHE A 705 -6.38 15.26 -10.10
CA PHE A 705 -5.45 16.33 -9.73
C PHE A 705 -4.04 15.79 -9.45
N ILE A 706 -3.93 14.71 -8.68
CA ILE A 706 -2.65 14.06 -8.36
C ILE A 706 -1.98 13.51 -9.63
N THR A 707 -2.77 12.97 -10.57
CA THR A 707 -2.24 12.47 -11.85
C THR A 707 -1.62 13.62 -12.66
N GLU A 708 -2.36 14.70 -12.85
CA GLU A 708 -1.89 15.90 -13.56
C GLU A 708 -0.65 16.50 -12.89
N LEU A 709 -0.64 16.62 -11.55
CA LEU A 709 0.52 17.10 -10.80
C LEU A 709 1.76 16.22 -11.02
N LYS A 710 1.60 14.89 -10.96
CA LYS A 710 2.70 13.95 -11.19
C LYS A 710 3.27 14.08 -12.60
N GLU A 711 2.42 14.33 -13.60
CA GLU A 711 2.86 14.56 -14.97
C GLU A 711 3.65 15.87 -15.10
N TYR A 712 3.14 16.97 -14.56
CA TYR A 712 3.87 18.24 -14.57
C TYR A 712 5.18 18.20 -13.80
N LEU A 713 5.22 17.54 -12.65
CA LEU A 713 6.44 17.35 -11.85
C LEU A 713 7.49 16.48 -12.53
N LYS A 714 7.09 15.57 -13.43
CA LYS A 714 8.05 14.80 -14.25
C LYS A 714 8.67 15.64 -15.37
N GLN A 715 7.92 16.61 -15.89
CA GLN A 715 8.33 17.45 -17.01
C GLN A 715 9.19 18.66 -16.60
N ASN A 716 8.99 19.16 -15.38
CA ASN A 716 9.65 20.35 -14.83
C ASN A 716 10.58 20.00 -13.69
#